data_AF-G4YYZ0-F1
#
_entry.id   AF-G4YYZ0-F1
#
_cell.length_a   1.000
_cell.length_b   1.000
_cell.length_c   1.000
_cell.angle_alpha   90.00
_cell.angle_beta   90.00
_cell.angle_gamma   90.00
#
_symmetry.space_group_name_H-M   'P 1'
#
loop_
_entity.id
_entity.type
_entity.pdbx_description
1 polymer ?
#
loop_
_entity_poly.entity_id
_entity_poly.type
_entity_poly.pdbx_seq_one_letter_code
_entity_poly.pdbx_strand_id
1 'polypeptide(L)'
;MKKEGMPYVGVLYPGFMLTPTGPKIVEFNCRFGDPETQVVLPLLHSDLFEIMRACVEHRLERSLVSWKSGAAATIVMASQGYPNSYPKGKVITGLGDAQSMKDVDVFHAGTANAADGSIATSGGRVLAVTAVGPSLQGALDRAYKGVSKIHFEGAQYRSDIGLKGLLHGAKKLKLAVLGSTRGSSMQPIIDAIEAGELNASIDIVVSDKAAAGILERAKTHNIESVALSAKGLSRAEFDAQVSEVLKKKSVDLVLLIGYMRILSGEFCKEWENKVLNVHPSLLPDFAGGMDLAVHRAVLDAKKTESGCTVHFVTEQVDAGPIAVQMKCPVLEADTPETLKARVQPLEGAAFLHAIKLAQTGLLFKNKAGKKEITYADAGVSIDAGNELVNRIKPLCKSTVRVGCDADLGGFGGIFDLQAAGYDKDTALVACTDGVGTKLRVAQLAKKHDTVGIDLVAMCVNDLIVQGAEPLFFLDYYACGKLEVNEAADVVKGIAEGCRQSDCGLIGGETAEMPSMYHDGDYDMAGFCVGAVRKNAILPLPVQAGFTVLGLTSSGVHSNGFSLVRKLVEVSGLAYSDPCPFEAGKTLGESLLTPTKIYVKQLMPTVKAGLINALAHITGGGLLENVPRVLTKDLAVDIDCSSWPLPPVFKWLQQMGNLSNTELARTFNCGIGMVLLLPEANVAEVTRQVEATGEKVYRLGTTIARAPGAEQVVLRGTMA
;
A
#
# COMPACT_ATOMS: atom_id res chain seq x y z
N MET A 1 -12.16 57.51 21.44
CA MET A 1 -12.26 56.81 22.74
C MET A 1 -11.96 57.70 23.94
N LYS A 2 -10.71 57.88 24.40
CA LYS A 2 -10.43 58.65 25.65
C LYS A 2 -10.91 60.11 25.62
N LYS A 3 -10.74 60.82 24.49
CA LYS A 3 -11.25 62.20 24.32
C LYS A 3 -12.78 62.29 24.27
N GLU A 4 -13.46 61.17 23.97
CA GLU A 4 -14.91 61.06 23.88
C GLU A 4 -15.52 60.45 25.15
N GLY A 5 -14.72 60.21 26.20
CA GLY A 5 -15.19 59.59 27.44
C GLY A 5 -15.60 58.11 27.32
N MET A 6 -15.28 57.44 26.22
CA MET A 6 -15.64 56.04 25.98
C MET A 6 -14.50 55.10 26.40
N PRO A 7 -14.62 54.33 27.50
CA PRO A 7 -13.64 53.33 27.88
C PRO A 7 -13.65 52.15 26.90
N TYR A 8 -12.47 51.62 26.56
CA TYR A 8 -12.37 50.42 25.73
C TYR A 8 -12.72 49.17 26.55
N VAL A 9 -13.67 48.39 26.04
CA VAL A 9 -14.07 47.10 26.62
C VAL A 9 -14.02 46.07 25.49
N GLY A 10 -13.08 45.13 25.57
CA GLY A 10 -12.85 44.16 24.50
C GLY A 10 -11.49 43.47 24.59
N VAL A 11 -11.09 42.83 23.49
CA VAL A 11 -9.85 42.05 23.36
C VAL A 11 -8.71 42.92 22.89
N LEU A 12 -7.71 43.10 23.75
CA LEU A 12 -6.48 43.81 23.43
C LEU A 12 -5.33 42.82 23.23
N TYR A 13 -4.75 42.82 22.03
CA TYR A 13 -3.58 42.03 21.66
C TYR A 13 -2.36 42.96 21.50
N PRO A 14 -1.40 42.96 22.46
CA PRO A 14 -0.14 43.68 22.32
C PRO A 14 0.92 42.85 21.58
N GLY A 15 1.48 43.41 20.51
CA GLY A 15 2.65 42.87 19.83
C GLY A 15 3.92 43.31 20.54
N PHE A 16 4.79 42.37 20.91
CA PHE A 16 6.06 42.65 21.59
C PHE A 16 7.27 42.31 20.73
N MET A 17 8.32 43.11 20.87
CA MET A 17 9.66 42.82 20.36
C MET A 17 10.62 42.72 21.54
N LEU A 18 11.35 41.61 21.65
CA LEU A 18 12.44 41.51 22.61
C LEU A 18 13.63 42.32 22.09
N THR A 19 14.10 43.24 22.92
CA THR A 19 15.31 44.03 22.66
C THR A 19 16.35 43.73 23.74
N PRO A 20 17.64 44.07 23.54
CA PRO A 20 18.66 43.92 24.58
C PRO A 20 18.34 44.64 25.91
N THR A 21 17.44 45.63 25.87
CA THR A 21 17.00 46.40 27.06
C THR A 21 15.66 45.91 27.64
N GLY A 22 15.17 44.77 27.17
CA GLY A 22 13.89 44.18 27.55
C GLY A 22 12.83 44.26 26.45
N PRO A 23 11.61 43.75 26.73
CA PRO A 23 10.51 43.77 25.77
C PRO A 23 10.02 45.21 25.50
N LYS A 24 9.81 45.52 24.23
CA LYS A 24 9.17 46.76 23.76
C LYS A 24 7.84 46.41 23.12
N ILE A 25 6.84 47.27 23.30
CA ILE A 25 5.55 47.14 22.62
C ILE A 25 5.70 47.75 21.23
N VAL A 26 5.41 46.97 20.20
CA VAL A 26 5.44 47.39 18.80
C VAL A 26 4.08 47.95 18.41
N GLU A 27 3.01 47.26 18.78
CA GLU A 27 1.66 47.62 18.39
C GLU A 27 0.61 47.10 19.38
N PHE A 28 -0.59 47.68 19.30
CA PHE A 28 -1.80 47.17 19.93
C PHE A 28 -2.86 46.90 18.86
N ASN A 29 -3.43 45.70 18.87
CA ASN A 29 -4.55 45.34 18.02
C ASN A 29 -5.80 45.13 18.90
N CYS A 30 -6.92 45.70 18.48
CA CYS A 30 -8.23 45.47 19.10
C CYS A 30 -8.97 44.33 18.40
N ARG A 31 -8.30 43.19 18.21
CA ARG A 31 -8.83 42.00 17.54
C ARG A 31 -8.13 40.73 17.99
N PHE A 32 -8.81 39.63 17.74
CA PHE A 32 -8.25 38.28 17.72
C PHE A 32 -7.36 38.10 16.46
N GLY A 33 -6.13 37.59 16.63
CA GLY A 33 -5.14 37.37 15.56
C GLY A 33 -5.03 35.89 15.12
N ASP A 34 -4.51 35.64 13.92
CA ASP A 34 -4.25 34.29 13.40
C ASP A 34 -2.75 33.93 13.45
N PRO A 35 -2.35 32.78 14.05
CA PRO A 35 -3.19 31.65 14.50
C PRO A 35 -3.58 31.68 15.99
N GLU A 36 -3.29 32.74 16.75
CA GLU A 36 -3.48 32.79 18.22
C GLU A 36 -4.93 32.48 18.62
N THR A 37 -5.88 33.00 17.87
CA THR A 37 -7.31 32.81 18.08
C THR A 37 -7.74 31.36 17.91
N GLN A 38 -7.15 30.68 16.92
CA GLN A 38 -7.40 29.26 16.66
C GLN A 38 -6.90 28.41 17.83
N VAL A 39 -5.86 28.84 18.56
CA VAL A 39 -5.40 28.15 19.79
C VAL A 39 -6.31 28.46 20.99
N VAL A 40 -6.69 29.72 21.17
CA VAL A 40 -7.33 30.19 22.41
C VAL A 40 -8.81 29.83 22.46
N LEU A 41 -9.57 30.09 21.38
CA LEU A 41 -11.03 29.93 21.40
C LEU A 41 -11.53 28.50 21.66
N PRO A 42 -10.87 27.42 21.20
CA PRO A 42 -11.31 26.06 21.55
C PRO A 42 -11.34 25.77 23.06
N LEU A 43 -10.49 26.47 23.82
CA LEU A 43 -10.46 26.41 25.29
C LEU A 43 -11.48 27.34 25.95
N LEU A 44 -12.16 28.23 25.21
CA LEU A 44 -13.20 29.07 25.77
C LEU A 44 -14.38 28.16 26.18
N HIS A 45 -14.74 28.23 27.47
CA HIS A 45 -15.92 27.54 27.99
C HIS A 45 -17.16 28.42 27.83
N SER A 46 -16.99 29.73 27.96
CA SER A 46 -18.06 30.71 27.76
C SER A 46 -18.52 30.84 26.31
N ASP A 47 -19.75 31.32 26.13
CA ASP A 47 -20.25 31.70 24.81
C ASP A 47 -19.58 33.00 24.33
N LEU A 48 -18.97 32.96 23.14
CA LEU A 48 -18.26 34.11 22.56
C LEU A 48 -19.22 35.26 22.21
N PHE A 49 -20.43 34.96 21.74
CA PHE A 49 -21.42 35.98 21.40
C PHE A 49 -21.84 36.75 22.66
N GLU A 50 -22.06 36.07 23.78
CA GLU A 50 -22.39 36.71 25.05
C GLU A 50 -21.28 37.66 25.54
N ILE A 51 -20.03 37.23 25.41
CA ILE A 51 -18.87 38.08 25.73
C ILE A 51 -18.84 39.31 24.82
N MET A 52 -18.98 39.13 23.50
CA MET A 52 -18.93 40.24 22.55
C MET A 52 -20.08 41.22 22.75
N ARG A 53 -21.30 40.72 23.02
CA ARG A 53 -22.46 41.54 23.37
C ARG A 53 -22.22 42.33 24.66
N ALA A 54 -21.64 41.69 25.68
CA ALA A 54 -21.28 42.37 26.92
C ALA A 54 -20.20 43.45 26.72
N CYS A 55 -19.25 43.26 25.79
CA CYS A 55 -18.30 44.30 25.40
C CYS A 55 -19.00 45.52 24.78
N VAL A 56 -19.90 45.28 23.82
CA VAL A 56 -20.67 46.35 23.12
C VAL A 56 -21.57 47.11 24.10
N GLU A 57 -22.20 46.40 25.03
CA GLU A 57 -23.08 46.97 26.04
C GLU A 57 -22.32 47.49 27.28
N HIS A 58 -20.98 47.49 27.26
CA HIS A 58 -20.11 47.95 28.35
C HIS A 58 -20.39 47.29 29.71
N ARG A 59 -20.82 46.03 29.71
CA ARG A 59 -21.14 45.22 30.90
C ARG A 59 -20.31 43.95 31.02
N LEU A 60 -19.13 43.92 30.39
CA LEU A 60 -18.24 42.77 30.46
C LEU A 60 -17.74 42.57 31.89
N GLU A 61 -18.24 41.53 32.56
CA GLU A 61 -17.74 41.07 33.84
C GLU A 61 -16.75 39.91 33.68
N ARG A 62 -15.81 39.78 34.62
CA ARG A 62 -14.81 38.68 34.61
C ARG A 62 -15.47 37.30 34.67
N SER A 63 -16.62 37.18 35.33
CA SER A 63 -17.42 35.95 35.45
C SER A 63 -17.93 35.43 34.10
N LEU A 64 -18.09 36.31 33.10
CA LEU A 64 -18.55 35.93 31.76
C LEU A 64 -17.45 35.26 30.93
N VAL A 65 -16.19 35.30 31.35
CA VAL A 65 -15.06 34.70 30.63
C VAL A 65 -14.48 33.54 31.45
N SER A 66 -14.89 32.33 31.10
CA SER A 66 -14.41 31.09 31.70
C SER A 66 -13.69 30.24 30.65
N TRP A 67 -12.63 29.56 31.09
CA TRP A 67 -11.79 28.71 30.26
C TRP A 67 -11.86 27.26 30.72
N LYS A 68 -11.83 26.33 29.77
CA LYS A 68 -11.70 24.89 30.04
C LYS A 68 -10.30 24.61 30.59
N SER A 69 -10.21 23.64 31.51
CA SER A 69 -8.91 23.11 31.92
C SER A 69 -8.31 22.27 30.79
N GLY A 70 -7.03 22.50 30.48
CA GLY A 70 -6.32 21.79 29.42
C GLY A 70 -5.35 22.69 28.68
N ALA A 71 -4.95 22.24 27.49
CA ALA A 71 -4.07 22.94 26.58
C ALA A 71 -4.58 22.79 25.15
N ALA A 72 -4.19 23.72 24.29
CA ALA A 72 -4.44 23.69 22.86
C ALA A 72 -3.14 23.95 22.11
N ALA A 73 -3.03 23.38 20.91
CA ALA A 73 -1.91 23.62 20.02
C ALA A 73 -2.41 23.74 18.59
N THR A 74 -1.81 24.64 17.82
CA THR A 74 -2.14 24.85 16.41
C THR A 74 -0.88 24.75 15.58
N ILE A 75 -0.92 23.91 14.55
CA ILE A 75 0.15 23.73 13.57
C ILE A 75 -0.33 24.29 12.23
N VAL A 76 0.41 25.26 11.71
CA VAL A 76 0.12 25.87 10.41
C VAL A 76 0.83 25.08 9.32
N MET A 77 0.07 24.66 8.30
CA MET A 77 0.59 24.11 7.05
C MET A 77 0.69 25.22 6.01
N ALA A 78 1.88 25.37 5.44
CA ALA A 78 2.22 26.42 4.48
C ALA A 78 2.63 25.84 3.12
N SER A 79 2.49 26.64 2.06
CA SER A 79 3.00 26.30 0.73
C SER A 79 4.52 26.47 0.64
N GLN A 80 5.15 25.60 -0.14
CA GLN A 80 6.57 25.68 -0.46
C GLN A 80 6.95 27.08 -0.96
N GLY A 81 7.96 27.69 -0.32
CA GLY A 81 8.47 29.02 -0.67
C GLY A 81 7.93 30.15 0.21
N TYR A 82 6.93 29.91 1.06
CA TYR A 82 6.50 30.87 2.08
C TYR A 82 7.66 31.24 3.04
N PRO A 83 7.87 32.53 3.39
CA PRO A 83 7.01 33.69 3.16
C PRO A 83 7.20 34.44 1.83
N ASN A 84 8.06 33.94 0.94
CA ASN A 84 8.35 34.54 -0.37
C ASN A 84 7.34 34.07 -1.43
N SER A 85 7.77 33.90 -2.69
CA SER A 85 6.90 33.39 -3.75
C SER A 85 6.57 31.91 -3.52
N TYR A 86 5.30 31.55 -3.70
CA TYR A 86 4.79 30.19 -3.53
C TYR A 86 3.79 29.83 -4.65
N PRO A 87 3.75 28.56 -5.09
CA PRO A 87 2.79 28.11 -6.09
C PRO A 87 1.38 27.97 -5.49
N LYS A 88 0.36 28.29 -6.29
CA LYS A 88 -1.06 28.12 -5.96
C LYS A 88 -1.66 26.98 -6.78
N GLY A 89 -2.86 26.54 -6.43
CA GLY A 89 -3.63 25.54 -7.18
C GLY A 89 -3.22 24.10 -6.89
N LYS A 90 -2.47 23.83 -5.81
CA LYS A 90 -2.11 22.47 -5.42
C LYS A 90 -3.28 21.82 -4.69
N VAL A 91 -3.76 20.68 -5.17
CA VAL A 91 -4.91 19.97 -4.59
C VAL A 91 -4.57 19.50 -3.17
N ILE A 92 -5.51 19.71 -2.26
CA ILE A 92 -5.43 19.34 -0.84
C ILE A 92 -6.31 18.11 -0.63
N THR A 93 -5.72 17.04 -0.10
CA THR A 93 -6.41 15.78 0.23
C THR A 93 -6.33 15.49 1.74
N GLY A 94 -7.20 14.61 2.23
CA GLY A 94 -7.18 14.15 3.63
C GLY A 94 -7.77 15.11 4.67
N LEU A 95 -8.42 16.20 4.24
CA LEU A 95 -9.16 17.12 5.12
C LEU A 95 -10.25 16.41 5.92
N GLY A 96 -11.03 15.52 5.27
CA GLY A 96 -12.08 14.75 5.94
C GLY A 96 -11.54 13.84 7.03
N ASP A 97 -10.40 13.19 6.78
CA ASP A 97 -9.75 12.31 7.76
C ASP A 97 -9.27 13.09 8.99
N ALA A 98 -8.63 14.25 8.79
CA ALA A 98 -8.22 15.11 9.89
C ALA A 98 -9.43 15.65 10.69
N GLN A 99 -10.49 16.07 10.01
CA GLN A 99 -11.69 16.63 10.63
C GLN A 99 -12.51 15.56 11.38
N SER A 100 -12.41 14.29 10.98
CA SER A 100 -13.05 13.17 11.70
C SER A 100 -12.39 12.86 13.04
N MET A 101 -11.20 13.41 13.30
CA MET A 101 -10.47 13.15 14.55
C MET A 101 -11.10 13.92 15.72
N LYS A 102 -11.28 13.20 16.83
CA LYS A 102 -11.79 13.79 18.07
C LYS A 102 -10.87 14.90 18.60
N ASP A 103 -11.46 16.03 18.96
CA ASP A 103 -10.79 17.22 19.52
C ASP A 103 -9.75 17.85 18.57
N VAL A 104 -9.97 17.73 17.26
CA VAL A 104 -9.16 18.34 16.19
C VAL A 104 -10.05 19.15 15.26
N ASP A 105 -9.63 20.38 14.97
CA ASP A 105 -10.28 21.30 14.04
C ASP A 105 -9.30 21.71 12.94
N VAL A 106 -9.76 21.70 11.69
CA VAL A 106 -8.97 22.17 10.54
C VAL A 106 -9.53 23.50 10.05
N PHE A 107 -8.79 24.58 10.29
CA PHE A 107 -9.14 25.92 9.82
C PHE A 107 -8.54 26.21 8.45
N HIS A 108 -9.38 26.66 7.54
CA HIS A 108 -8.99 27.09 6.20
C HIS A 108 -8.47 28.53 6.22
N ALA A 109 -7.31 28.77 5.60
CA ALA A 109 -6.75 30.10 5.40
C ALA A 109 -6.58 30.35 3.89
N GLY A 110 -5.40 30.12 3.34
CA GLY A 110 -5.11 30.25 1.91
C GLY A 110 -5.59 29.06 1.10
N THR A 111 -6.90 28.78 1.08
CA THR A 111 -7.52 27.73 0.25
C THR A 111 -8.53 28.30 -0.74
N ALA A 112 -8.74 27.62 -1.87
CA ALA A 112 -9.79 27.93 -2.84
C ALA A 112 -10.46 26.65 -3.35
N ASN A 113 -11.72 26.77 -3.79
CA ASN A 113 -12.39 25.69 -4.50
C ASN A 113 -11.90 25.66 -5.95
N ALA A 114 -11.46 24.49 -6.41
CA ALA A 114 -11.13 24.23 -7.80
C ALA A 114 -12.40 23.92 -8.61
N ALA A 115 -12.28 23.98 -9.94
CA ALA A 115 -13.41 23.79 -10.87
C ALA A 115 -14.02 22.38 -10.81
N ASP A 116 -13.25 21.39 -10.37
CA ASP A 116 -13.66 20.00 -10.18
C ASP A 116 -14.27 19.73 -8.79
N GLY A 117 -14.44 20.76 -7.97
CA GLY A 117 -14.97 20.66 -6.61
C GLY A 117 -13.93 20.28 -5.55
N SER A 118 -12.67 20.07 -5.93
CA SER A 118 -11.58 19.85 -4.98
C SER A 118 -11.16 21.15 -4.28
N ILE A 119 -10.50 21.04 -3.13
CA ILE A 119 -9.94 22.20 -2.41
C ILE A 119 -8.45 22.30 -2.75
N ALA A 120 -7.99 23.49 -3.11
CA ALA A 120 -6.60 23.73 -3.52
C ALA A 120 -5.95 24.88 -2.76
N THR A 121 -4.62 24.94 -2.78
CA THR A 121 -3.85 26.04 -2.18
C THR A 121 -4.07 27.37 -2.91
N SER A 122 -4.14 28.47 -2.18
CA SER A 122 -4.37 29.83 -2.72
C SER A 122 -3.57 30.92 -1.99
N GLY A 123 -2.91 30.59 -0.88
CA GLY A 123 -2.11 31.50 -0.08
C GLY A 123 -0.92 30.81 0.60
N GLY A 124 -0.07 31.60 1.23
CA GLY A 124 1.16 31.10 1.85
C GLY A 124 0.93 30.24 3.09
N ARG A 125 0.09 30.71 4.03
CA ARG A 125 -0.47 29.90 5.11
C ARG A 125 -1.76 29.25 4.60
N VAL A 126 -1.76 27.94 4.41
CA VAL A 126 -2.84 27.23 3.71
C VAL A 126 -3.90 26.78 4.71
N LEU A 127 -3.48 26.03 5.74
CA LEU A 127 -4.37 25.45 6.75
C LEU A 127 -3.77 25.64 8.14
N ALA A 128 -4.62 25.65 9.16
CA ALA A 128 -4.20 25.56 10.54
C ALA A 128 -4.92 24.38 11.20
N VAL A 129 -4.15 23.39 11.64
CA VAL A 129 -4.67 22.21 12.35
C VAL A 129 -4.53 22.46 13.83
N THR A 130 -5.65 22.60 14.50
CA THR A 130 -5.73 22.87 15.93
C THR A 130 -6.22 21.63 16.66
N ALA A 131 -5.61 21.31 17.79
CA ALA A 131 -6.12 20.27 18.67
C ALA A 131 -6.12 20.70 20.13
N VAL A 132 -7.04 20.12 20.89
CA VAL A 132 -7.23 20.38 22.33
C VAL A 132 -6.94 19.13 23.13
N GLY A 133 -6.43 19.27 24.36
CA GLY A 133 -6.18 18.12 25.23
C GLY A 133 -5.92 18.44 26.69
N PRO A 134 -5.84 17.41 27.56
CA PRO A 134 -5.63 17.60 28.99
C PRO A 134 -4.21 18.09 29.33
N SER A 135 -3.26 17.96 28.41
CA SER A 135 -1.88 18.45 28.55
C SER A 135 -1.39 19.04 27.23
N LEU A 136 -0.38 19.92 27.30
CA LEU A 136 0.23 20.51 26.10
C LEU A 136 0.79 19.44 25.16
N GLN A 137 1.43 18.39 25.71
CA GLN A 137 1.91 17.26 24.91
C GLN A 137 0.77 16.55 24.20
N GLY A 138 -0.34 16.27 24.89
CA GLY A 138 -1.49 15.59 24.29
C GLY A 138 -2.22 16.42 23.24
N ALA A 139 -2.18 17.75 23.35
CA ALA A 139 -2.69 18.65 22.31
C ALA A 139 -1.76 18.65 21.08
N LEU A 140 -0.44 18.75 21.28
CA LEU A 140 0.55 18.69 20.20
C LEU A 140 0.52 17.36 19.44
N ASP A 141 0.52 16.23 20.16
CA ASP A 141 0.46 14.88 19.56
C ASP A 141 -0.76 14.74 18.66
N ARG A 142 -1.92 15.28 19.06
CA ARG A 142 -3.14 15.28 18.25
C ARG A 142 -3.08 16.23 17.06
N ALA A 143 -2.58 17.45 17.24
CA ALA A 143 -2.47 18.42 16.16
C ALA A 143 -1.54 17.89 15.05
N TYR A 144 -0.38 17.34 15.41
CA TYR A 144 0.55 16.73 14.45
C TYR A 144 -0.04 15.49 13.78
N LYS A 145 -0.81 14.66 14.51
CA LYS A 145 -1.54 13.54 13.91
C LYS A 145 -2.63 14.00 12.93
N GLY A 146 -3.28 15.13 13.19
CA GLY A 146 -4.21 15.76 12.23
C GLY A 146 -3.48 16.28 10.99
N VAL A 147 -2.35 16.97 11.17
CA VAL A 147 -1.47 17.41 10.07
C VAL A 147 -1.04 16.25 9.19
N SER A 148 -0.65 15.11 9.77
CA SER A 148 -0.21 13.94 9.01
C SER A 148 -1.31 13.26 8.18
N LYS A 149 -2.57 13.67 8.34
CA LYS A 149 -3.68 13.21 7.48
C LYS A 149 -3.83 14.08 6.24
N ILE A 150 -3.37 15.32 6.28
CA ILE A 150 -3.57 16.30 5.22
C ILE A 150 -2.36 16.34 4.31
N HIS A 151 -2.60 16.32 3.00
CA HIS A 151 -1.53 16.31 2.00
C HIS A 151 -1.81 17.32 0.90
N PHE A 152 -0.78 18.06 0.51
CA PHE A 152 -0.73 18.82 -0.75
C PHE A 152 0.72 18.97 -1.20
N GLU A 153 0.93 19.13 -2.50
CA GLU A 153 2.27 19.25 -3.07
C GLU A 153 3.03 20.44 -2.46
N GLY A 154 4.23 20.18 -1.94
CA GLY A 154 5.06 21.21 -1.32
C GLY A 154 4.57 21.69 0.06
N ALA A 155 3.74 20.91 0.76
CA ALA A 155 3.33 21.22 2.12
C ALA A 155 4.52 21.32 3.08
N GLN A 156 4.56 22.39 3.87
CA GLN A 156 5.58 22.63 4.89
C GLN A 156 4.92 22.97 6.22
N TYR A 157 5.40 22.38 7.31
CA TYR A 157 5.02 22.74 8.66
C TYR A 157 6.19 22.51 9.60
N ARG A 158 6.20 23.22 10.73
CA ARG A 158 7.24 23.12 11.73
C ARG A 158 6.95 21.99 12.70
N SER A 159 7.93 21.15 13.01
CA SER A 159 7.86 20.07 14.00
C SER A 159 8.24 20.49 15.43
N ASP A 160 8.70 21.74 15.61
CA ASP A 160 9.19 22.27 16.87
C ASP A 160 8.18 23.16 17.61
N ILE A 161 6.93 23.21 17.15
CA ILE A 161 5.88 24.03 17.74
C ILE A 161 5.55 23.50 19.14
N GLY A 162 5.44 24.40 20.11
CA GLY A 162 5.13 24.05 21.50
C GLY A 162 6.29 23.47 22.31
N LEU A 163 7.45 23.16 21.69
CA LEU A 163 8.62 22.60 22.41
C LEU A 163 9.07 23.52 23.56
N LYS A 164 9.12 24.84 23.38
CA LYS A 164 9.47 25.78 24.46
C LYS A 164 8.57 25.64 25.70
N GLY A 165 7.27 25.39 25.49
CA GLY A 165 6.32 25.15 26.57
C GLY A 165 6.54 23.80 27.27
N LEU A 166 6.89 22.76 26.52
CA LEU A 166 7.23 21.44 27.07
C LEU A 166 8.56 21.47 27.86
N LEU A 167 9.54 22.25 27.40
CA LEU A 167 10.86 22.38 28.03
C LEU A 167 10.78 22.99 29.44
N HIS A 168 9.83 23.89 29.68
CA HIS A 168 9.65 24.55 30.98
C HIS A 168 9.29 23.57 32.12
N GLY A 169 8.79 22.37 31.78
CA GLY A 169 8.49 21.30 32.74
C GLY A 169 9.36 20.05 32.61
N ALA A 170 10.34 20.03 31.70
CA ALA A 170 11.16 18.85 31.42
C ALA A 170 12.30 18.66 32.43
N LYS A 171 12.78 17.41 32.60
CA LYS A 171 13.97 17.10 33.41
C LYS A 171 15.21 17.80 32.80
N LYS A 172 16.07 18.37 33.67
CA LYS A 172 17.38 18.88 33.23
C LYS A 172 18.24 17.74 32.69
N LEU A 173 18.69 17.84 31.43
CA LEU A 173 19.59 16.84 30.83
C LEU A 173 21.05 17.13 31.14
N LYS A 174 21.81 16.09 31.49
CA LYS A 174 23.26 16.12 31.62
C LYS A 174 23.93 15.66 30.34
N LEU A 175 24.60 16.56 29.66
CA LEU A 175 25.28 16.32 28.39
C LEU A 175 26.77 16.07 28.61
N ALA A 176 27.35 15.21 27.79
CA ALA A 176 28.79 15.16 27.59
C ALA A 176 29.15 15.41 26.13
N VAL A 177 30.31 15.99 25.89
CA VAL A 177 30.81 16.24 24.53
C VAL A 177 32.12 15.49 24.33
N LEU A 178 32.20 14.68 23.28
CA LEU A 178 33.45 14.10 22.79
C LEU A 178 33.89 14.89 21.56
N GLY A 179 35.11 15.42 21.53
CA GLY A 179 35.58 16.21 20.39
C GLY A 179 37.10 16.26 20.23
N SER A 180 37.56 16.30 18.98
CA SER A 180 38.99 16.29 18.61
C SER A 180 39.43 17.57 17.89
N THR A 181 38.52 18.53 17.70
CA THR A 181 38.71 19.74 16.88
C THR A 181 38.44 21.02 17.68
N ARG A 182 38.12 22.13 17.00
CA ARG A 182 37.76 23.43 17.63
C ARG A 182 36.38 23.41 18.32
N GLY A 183 35.52 22.44 17.99
CA GLY A 183 34.19 22.31 18.59
C GLY A 183 33.25 23.50 18.31
N SER A 184 33.22 24.01 17.08
CA SER A 184 32.36 25.17 16.72
C SER A 184 30.88 24.89 17.00
N SER A 185 30.42 23.66 16.78
CA SER A 185 29.02 23.25 16.96
C SER A 185 28.63 23.13 18.44
N MET A 186 29.58 23.25 19.38
CA MET A 186 29.33 23.31 20.83
C MET A 186 28.85 24.70 21.28
N GLN A 187 29.27 25.78 20.61
CA GLN A 187 28.94 27.15 21.04
C GLN A 187 27.43 27.42 21.04
N PRO A 188 26.65 27.07 19.98
CA PRO A 188 25.21 27.30 19.99
C PRO A 188 24.48 26.55 21.11
N ILE A 189 25.02 25.43 21.57
CA ILE A 189 24.45 24.66 22.69
C ILE A 189 24.68 25.39 24.01
N ILE A 190 25.89 25.92 24.21
CA ILE A 190 26.24 26.73 25.39
C ILE A 190 25.36 27.98 25.44
N ASP A 191 25.31 28.73 24.33
CA ASP A 191 24.52 29.97 24.24
C ASP A 191 23.04 29.70 24.58
N ALA A 192 22.48 28.58 24.10
CA ALA A 192 21.11 28.19 24.40
C ALA A 192 20.88 27.78 25.87
N ILE A 193 21.87 27.16 26.53
CA ILE A 193 21.81 26.84 27.96
C ILE A 193 21.87 28.12 28.79
N GLU A 194 22.82 29.01 28.49
CA GLU A 194 23.01 30.29 29.20
C GLU A 194 21.80 31.22 29.04
N ALA A 195 21.17 31.23 27.85
CA ALA A 195 19.94 31.97 27.58
C ALA A 195 18.67 31.32 28.19
N GLY A 196 18.78 30.13 28.81
CA GLY A 196 17.65 29.40 29.37
C GLY A 196 16.70 28.80 28.32
N GLU A 197 17.12 28.74 27.04
CA GLU A 197 16.36 28.10 25.97
C GLU A 197 16.45 26.57 26.00
N LEU A 198 17.48 26.05 26.68
CA LEU A 198 17.74 24.62 26.82
C LEU A 198 17.90 24.28 28.30
N ASN A 199 16.99 23.47 28.84
CA ASN A 199 17.10 22.97 30.22
C ASN A 199 18.13 21.82 30.33
N ALA A 200 19.40 22.12 30.08
CA ALA A 200 20.49 21.15 30.08
C ALA A 200 21.74 21.71 30.75
N SER A 201 22.72 20.86 31.03
CA SER A 201 24.10 21.26 31.34
C SER A 201 25.08 20.39 30.57
N ILE A 202 26.20 20.98 30.16
CA ILE A 202 27.35 20.21 29.68
C ILE A 202 28.21 19.91 30.92
N ASP A 203 28.21 18.67 31.37
CA ASP A 203 28.87 18.27 32.63
C ASP A 203 30.33 17.87 32.39
N ILE A 204 30.68 17.44 31.18
CA ILE A 204 32.07 17.10 30.83
C ILE A 204 32.35 17.19 29.32
N VAL A 205 33.55 17.64 28.97
CA VAL A 205 34.13 17.57 27.62
C VAL A 205 35.34 16.64 27.64
N VAL A 206 35.33 15.61 26.80
CA VAL A 206 36.45 14.65 26.68
C VAL A 206 37.07 14.78 25.29
N SER A 207 38.39 14.85 25.23
CA SER A 207 39.14 14.83 23.97
C SER A 207 40.19 13.73 23.98
N ASP A 208 40.44 13.16 22.80
CA ASP A 208 41.60 12.29 22.55
C ASP A 208 42.90 13.07 22.30
N LYS A 209 42.81 14.41 22.21
CA LYS A 209 43.94 15.31 21.92
C LYS A 209 44.04 16.39 23.00
N ALA A 210 45.18 16.42 23.70
CA ALA A 210 45.45 17.43 24.72
C ALA A 210 45.45 18.88 24.19
N ALA A 211 45.78 19.08 22.92
CA ALA A 211 45.80 20.39 22.26
C ALA A 211 44.51 20.71 21.47
N ALA A 212 43.41 19.99 21.69
CA ALA A 212 42.15 20.25 20.99
C ALA A 212 41.51 21.59 21.43
N GLY A 213 41.15 22.43 20.47
CA GLY A 213 40.53 23.73 20.75
C GLY A 213 39.19 23.66 21.50
N ILE A 214 38.50 22.51 21.44
CA ILE A 214 37.27 22.28 22.22
C ILE A 214 37.51 22.28 23.74
N LEU A 215 38.70 21.87 24.20
CA LEU A 215 39.06 21.90 25.62
C LEU A 215 39.23 23.34 26.13
N GLU A 216 39.87 24.20 25.34
CA GLU A 216 39.99 25.64 25.66
C GLU A 216 38.62 26.34 25.65
N ARG A 217 37.72 25.93 24.74
CA ARG A 217 36.34 26.41 24.75
C ARG A 217 35.60 26.00 26.02
N ALA A 218 35.73 24.74 26.44
CA ALA A 218 35.14 24.24 27.68
C ALA A 218 35.63 25.04 28.90
N LYS A 219 36.94 25.28 28.97
CA LYS A 219 37.58 26.07 30.02
C LYS A 219 37.06 27.51 30.09
N THR A 220 36.87 28.15 28.94
CA THR A 220 36.33 29.53 28.85
C THR A 220 34.92 29.64 29.46
N HIS A 221 34.11 28.58 29.36
CA HIS A 221 32.75 28.53 29.90
C HIS A 221 32.64 27.78 31.24
N ASN A 222 33.75 27.56 31.94
CA ASN A 222 33.81 26.82 33.22
C ASN A 222 33.19 25.41 33.16
N ILE A 223 33.32 24.73 32.03
CA ILE A 223 32.90 23.34 31.84
C ILE A 223 34.09 22.43 32.13
N GLU A 224 33.86 21.39 32.93
CA GLU A 224 34.90 20.39 33.23
C GLU A 224 35.36 19.70 31.94
N SER A 225 36.68 19.56 31.76
CA SER A 225 37.22 18.94 30.57
C SER A 225 38.43 18.06 30.87
N VAL A 226 38.61 17.00 30.09
CA VAL A 226 39.70 16.04 30.24
C VAL A 226 40.26 15.62 28.88
N ALA A 227 41.58 15.50 28.81
CA ALA A 227 42.27 14.91 27.67
C ALA A 227 42.71 13.50 28.04
N LEU A 228 42.25 12.50 27.29
CA LEU A 228 42.66 11.10 27.44
C LEU A 228 43.62 10.72 26.30
N SER A 229 44.72 10.03 26.62
CA SER A 229 45.67 9.59 25.61
C SER A 229 45.33 8.18 25.14
N ALA A 230 45.17 8.00 23.83
CA ALA A 230 45.02 6.67 23.21
C ALA A 230 46.35 5.93 23.00
N LYS A 231 47.49 6.49 23.43
CA LYS A 231 48.81 5.92 23.16
C LYS A 231 48.99 4.60 23.92
N GLY A 232 49.19 3.51 23.18
CA GLY A 232 49.44 2.18 23.75
C GLY A 232 48.17 1.43 24.18
N LEU A 233 46.99 1.94 23.84
CA LEU A 233 45.70 1.30 24.14
C LEU A 233 45.03 0.83 22.85
N SER A 234 44.36 -0.32 22.91
CA SER A 234 43.41 -0.72 21.88
C SER A 234 42.21 0.24 21.86
N ARG A 235 41.41 0.17 20.79
CA ARG A 235 40.19 0.96 20.66
C ARG A 235 39.21 0.71 21.82
N ALA A 236 38.97 -0.55 22.16
CA ALA A 236 38.07 -0.95 23.24
C ALA A 236 38.56 -0.47 24.61
N GLU A 237 39.86 -0.61 24.91
CA GLU A 237 40.44 -0.14 26.18
C GLU A 237 40.36 1.38 26.33
N PHE A 238 40.60 2.13 25.25
CA PHE A 238 40.47 3.59 25.28
C PHE A 238 39.01 4.01 25.47
N ASP A 239 38.08 3.41 24.73
CA ASP A 239 36.66 3.74 24.84
C ASP A 239 36.08 3.35 26.20
N ALA A 240 36.59 2.29 26.84
CA ALA A 240 36.25 1.94 28.22
C ALA A 240 36.64 3.04 29.22
N GLN A 241 37.82 3.66 29.05
CA GLN A 241 38.22 4.81 29.87
C GLN A 241 37.32 6.03 29.64
N VAL A 242 36.92 6.28 28.39
CA VAL A 242 35.94 7.33 28.07
C VAL A 242 34.61 7.04 28.77
N SER A 243 34.10 5.81 28.67
CA SER A 243 32.88 5.36 29.33
C SER A 243 32.91 5.53 30.85
N GLU A 244 34.03 5.23 31.51
CA GLU A 244 34.18 5.46 32.96
C GLU A 244 34.02 6.92 33.35
N VAL A 245 34.62 7.82 32.58
CA VAL A 245 34.52 9.27 32.79
C VAL A 245 33.07 9.73 32.63
N LEU A 246 32.39 9.28 31.58
CA LEU A 246 30.99 9.61 31.31
C LEU A 246 30.04 9.07 32.40
N LYS A 247 30.24 7.83 32.86
CA LYS A 247 29.46 7.21 33.95
C LYS A 247 29.60 7.97 35.26
N LYS A 248 30.81 8.40 35.62
CA LYS A 248 31.07 9.19 36.86
C LYS A 248 30.25 10.48 36.91
N LYS A 249 29.91 11.06 35.77
CA LYS A 249 29.08 12.28 35.68
C LYS A 249 27.58 12.01 35.57
N SER A 250 27.16 10.73 35.46
CA SER A 250 25.77 10.34 35.25
C SER A 250 25.16 11.03 34.02
N VAL A 251 25.91 11.02 32.91
CA VAL A 251 25.52 11.65 31.64
C VAL A 251 24.25 10.99 31.08
N ASP A 252 23.30 11.81 30.66
CA ASP A 252 22.07 11.37 30.00
C ASP A 252 22.27 11.22 28.47
N LEU A 253 23.07 12.09 27.84
CA LEU A 253 23.31 12.14 26.39
C LEU A 253 24.74 12.58 26.04
N VAL A 254 25.38 11.90 25.08
CA VAL A 254 26.73 12.15 24.58
C VAL A 254 26.66 12.73 23.17
N LEU A 255 27.41 13.81 22.91
CA LEU A 255 27.48 14.47 21.62
C LEU A 255 28.89 14.33 21.03
N LEU A 256 29.01 13.78 19.83
CA LEU A 256 30.25 13.75 19.07
C LEU A 256 30.35 15.02 18.24
N ILE A 257 31.23 15.94 18.63
CA ILE A 257 31.43 17.23 17.96
C ILE A 257 32.83 17.25 17.37
N GLY A 258 32.93 16.88 16.09
CA GLY A 258 34.22 16.77 15.39
C GLY A 258 35.16 15.79 16.08
N TYR A 259 34.63 14.62 16.47
CA TYR A 259 35.38 13.55 17.11
C TYR A 259 36.00 12.65 16.03
N MET A 260 37.33 12.62 15.93
CA MET A 260 38.06 12.04 14.80
C MET A 260 38.41 10.56 15.02
N ARG A 261 37.56 9.83 15.75
CA ARG A 261 37.76 8.41 16.08
C ARG A 261 36.47 7.64 15.89
N ILE A 262 36.60 6.43 15.34
CA ILE A 262 35.52 5.45 15.27
C ILE A 262 35.43 4.76 16.64
N LEU A 263 34.25 4.75 17.24
CA LEU A 263 33.98 4.10 18.52
C LEU A 263 33.87 2.57 18.35
N SER A 264 34.25 1.83 19.38
CA SER A 264 34.14 0.36 19.44
C SER A 264 32.69 -0.10 19.55
N GLY A 265 32.42 -1.33 19.08
CA GLY A 265 31.11 -1.97 19.26
C GLY A 265 30.69 -2.07 20.73
N GLU A 266 31.64 -2.25 21.65
CA GLU A 266 31.38 -2.25 23.10
C GLU A 266 30.86 -0.90 23.61
N PHE A 267 31.49 0.20 23.19
CA PHE A 267 31.03 1.54 23.52
C PHE A 267 29.64 1.82 22.94
N CYS A 268 29.42 1.49 21.66
CA CYS A 268 28.13 1.68 20.99
C CYS A 268 27.01 0.88 21.67
N LYS A 269 27.30 -0.32 22.17
CA LYS A 269 26.36 -1.14 22.93
C LYS A 269 26.10 -0.59 24.33
N GLU A 270 27.12 -0.10 25.02
CA GLU A 270 26.98 0.45 26.37
C GLU A 270 26.19 1.76 26.39
N TRP A 271 26.45 2.63 25.41
CA TRP A 271 25.79 3.93 25.24
C TRP A 271 24.71 3.89 24.18
N GLU A 272 24.10 2.72 23.97
CA GLU A 272 23.11 2.52 22.93
C GLU A 272 21.99 3.56 23.06
N ASN A 273 21.70 4.23 21.94
CA ASN A 273 20.73 5.31 21.86
C ASN A 273 20.99 6.50 22.80
N LYS A 274 22.24 6.73 23.21
CA LYS A 274 22.64 7.89 24.03
C LYS A 274 23.79 8.67 23.42
N VAL A 275 24.22 8.33 22.21
CA VAL A 275 25.33 9.00 21.52
C VAL A 275 24.82 9.55 20.20
N LEU A 276 24.96 10.86 20.01
CA LEU A 276 24.61 11.55 18.77
C LEU A 276 25.86 12.06 18.08
N ASN A 277 25.94 11.85 16.77
CA ASN A 277 26.95 12.44 15.90
C ASN A 277 26.28 13.36 14.87
N VAL A 278 27.03 14.34 14.35
CA VAL A 278 26.60 15.14 13.21
C VAL A 278 27.47 14.85 11.99
N HIS A 279 26.82 14.59 10.86
CA HIS A 279 27.44 14.38 9.56
C HIS A 279 27.13 15.56 8.62
N PRO A 280 28.12 16.11 7.88
CA PRO A 280 27.95 17.31 7.05
C PRO A 280 27.32 17.03 5.67
N SER A 281 26.38 16.08 5.59
CA SER A 281 25.48 15.84 4.46
C SER A 281 24.12 15.29 4.93
N LEU A 282 23.21 15.08 3.99
CA LEU A 282 21.93 14.41 4.21
C LEU A 282 22.11 12.88 4.08
N LEU A 283 22.34 12.17 5.19
CA LEU A 283 22.43 10.70 5.17
C LEU A 283 21.13 10.06 4.63
N PRO A 284 21.22 8.89 3.97
CA PRO A 284 22.41 8.05 3.78
C PRO A 284 23.39 8.55 2.69
N ASP A 285 23.05 9.62 1.96
CA ASP A 285 23.91 10.13 0.90
C ASP A 285 25.24 10.65 1.46
N PHE A 286 26.34 10.23 0.83
CA PHE A 286 27.71 10.63 1.17
C PHE A 286 28.14 10.24 2.59
N ALA A 287 27.60 9.15 3.13
CA ALA A 287 28.05 8.52 4.38
C ALA A 287 29.56 8.21 4.35
N GLY A 288 30.25 8.35 5.49
CA GLY A 288 31.68 8.06 5.62
C GLY A 288 32.63 9.11 5.02
N GLY A 289 32.11 10.12 4.33
CA GLY A 289 32.92 11.23 3.84
C GLY A 289 33.31 12.20 4.96
N MET A 290 34.45 12.87 4.84
CA MET A 290 34.89 13.86 5.83
C MET A 290 35.14 15.24 5.20
N ASP A 291 34.79 16.27 5.96
CA ASP A 291 35.18 17.67 5.69
C ASP A 291 34.85 18.14 4.26
N LEU A 292 35.79 18.80 3.56
CA LEU A 292 35.58 19.32 2.21
C LEU A 292 35.26 18.24 1.15
N ALA A 293 35.66 16.98 1.37
CA ALA A 293 35.41 15.91 0.42
C ALA A 293 33.91 15.59 0.28
N VAL A 294 33.14 15.71 1.37
CA VAL A 294 31.68 15.53 1.35
C VAL A 294 31.03 16.60 0.48
N HIS A 295 31.39 17.86 0.71
CA HIS A 295 30.83 18.98 -0.06
C HIS A 295 31.24 18.93 -1.54
N ARG A 296 32.46 18.46 -1.84
CA ARG A 296 32.89 18.19 -3.22
C ARG A 296 32.01 17.11 -3.86
N ALA A 297 31.80 15.99 -3.18
CA ALA A 297 30.98 14.89 -3.69
C ALA A 297 29.52 15.31 -3.95
N VAL A 298 28.94 16.15 -3.08
CA VAL A 298 27.60 16.73 -3.27
C VAL A 298 27.52 17.56 -4.56
N LEU A 299 28.53 18.41 -4.79
CA LEU A 299 28.60 19.27 -5.98
C LEU A 299 28.84 18.44 -7.26
N ASP A 300 29.71 17.44 -7.20
CA ASP A 300 30.03 16.58 -8.34
C ASP A 300 28.83 15.71 -8.74
N ALA A 301 28.01 15.31 -7.76
CA ALA A 301 26.73 14.64 -7.97
C ALA A 301 25.60 15.58 -8.44
N LYS A 302 25.87 16.88 -8.62
CA LYS A 302 24.91 17.92 -9.06
C LYS A 302 23.62 17.94 -8.24
N LYS A 303 23.72 17.71 -6.93
CA LYS A 303 22.58 17.81 -6.03
C LYS A 303 22.12 19.27 -5.94
N THR A 304 20.81 19.48 -5.91
CA THR A 304 20.20 20.82 -5.72
C THR A 304 20.03 21.19 -4.23
N GLU A 305 20.16 20.20 -3.33
CA GLU A 305 20.07 20.36 -1.89
C GLU A 305 21.22 19.62 -1.18
N SER A 306 21.64 20.16 -0.05
CA SER A 306 22.58 19.56 0.90
C SER A 306 22.14 19.88 2.32
N GLY A 307 22.98 19.61 3.32
CA GLY A 307 22.63 19.88 4.70
C GLY A 307 23.52 19.16 5.69
N CYS A 308 22.99 18.95 6.89
CA CYS A 308 23.62 18.12 7.90
C CYS A 308 22.61 17.13 8.51
N THR A 309 23.14 16.03 9.02
CA THR A 309 22.36 14.97 9.69
C THR A 309 22.91 14.74 11.08
N VAL A 310 22.08 14.93 12.11
CA VAL A 310 22.35 14.39 13.44
C VAL A 310 21.74 12.99 13.52
N HIS A 311 22.53 12.00 13.90
CA HIS A 311 22.12 10.60 13.96
C HIS A 311 22.69 9.91 15.20
N PHE A 312 22.07 8.81 15.62
CA PHE A 312 22.61 7.95 16.66
C PHE A 312 23.85 7.23 16.17
N VAL A 313 24.83 7.05 17.05
CA VAL A 313 26.04 6.32 16.71
C VAL A 313 25.83 4.82 16.84
N THR A 314 26.23 4.10 15.81
CA THR A 314 26.28 2.63 15.75
C THR A 314 27.71 2.17 15.50
N GLU A 315 27.97 0.86 15.56
CA GLU A 315 29.28 0.30 15.18
C GLU A 315 29.63 0.58 13.70
N GLN A 316 28.61 0.59 12.84
CA GLN A 316 28.75 1.02 11.46
C GLN A 316 28.77 2.56 11.39
N VAL A 317 29.78 3.11 10.71
CA VAL A 317 29.99 4.55 10.54
C VAL A 317 28.83 5.16 9.75
N ASP A 318 28.26 6.23 10.29
CA ASP A 318 27.17 7.02 9.69
C ASP A 318 25.92 6.20 9.27
N ALA A 319 25.73 5.01 9.86
CA ALA A 319 24.62 4.11 9.55
C ALA A 319 23.53 4.06 10.63
N GLY A 320 23.68 4.84 11.70
CA GLY A 320 22.74 4.80 12.81
C GLY A 320 21.46 5.62 12.54
N PRO A 321 20.40 5.38 13.33
CA PRO A 321 19.11 6.05 13.13
C PRO A 321 19.21 7.57 13.12
N ILE A 322 18.57 8.21 12.15
CA ILE A 322 18.58 9.67 12.00
C ILE A 322 17.73 10.32 13.11
N ALA A 323 18.30 11.29 13.81
CA ALA A 323 17.62 12.08 14.83
C ALA A 323 17.03 13.38 14.24
N VAL A 324 17.84 14.14 13.50
CA VAL A 324 17.46 15.43 12.90
C VAL A 324 18.21 15.62 11.59
N GLN A 325 17.53 16.14 10.56
CA GLN A 325 18.17 16.65 9.35
C GLN A 325 17.81 18.12 9.14
N MET A 326 18.79 18.92 8.74
CA MET A 326 18.59 20.30 8.33
C MET A 326 19.17 20.50 6.93
N LYS A 327 18.38 21.14 6.05
CA LYS A 327 18.71 21.31 4.64
C LYS A 327 19.13 22.74 4.33
N CYS A 328 19.94 22.89 3.29
CA CYS A 328 20.20 24.15 2.60
C CYS A 328 20.29 23.94 1.09
N PRO A 329 19.98 24.97 0.29
CA PRO A 329 20.14 24.87 -1.16
C PRO A 329 21.62 24.77 -1.54
N VAL A 330 21.87 24.08 -2.66
CA VAL A 330 23.13 24.11 -3.40
C VAL A 330 22.95 25.05 -4.59
N LEU A 331 23.79 26.07 -4.69
CA LEU A 331 23.73 27.09 -5.74
C LEU A 331 24.70 26.73 -6.86
N GLU A 332 24.40 27.12 -8.10
CA GLU A 332 25.23 26.80 -9.27
C GLU A 332 26.68 27.31 -9.17
N ALA A 333 26.89 28.42 -8.44
CA ALA A 333 28.20 29.02 -8.23
C ALA A 333 28.95 28.49 -6.99
N ASP A 334 28.42 27.47 -6.29
CA ASP A 334 29.03 26.98 -5.06
C ASP A 334 30.36 26.25 -5.31
N THR A 335 31.36 26.61 -4.50
CA THR A 335 32.55 25.79 -4.23
C THR A 335 32.34 24.95 -2.97
N PRO A 336 33.13 23.87 -2.74
CA PRO A 336 33.06 23.08 -1.51
C PRO A 336 33.16 23.93 -0.24
N GLU A 337 33.96 25.00 -0.26
CA GLU A 337 34.15 25.94 0.86
C GLU A 337 32.90 26.78 1.11
N THR A 338 32.28 27.31 0.04
CA THR A 338 31.04 28.11 0.17
C THR A 338 29.86 27.25 0.63
N LEU A 339 29.76 26.00 0.15
CA LEU A 339 28.75 25.06 0.60
C LEU A 339 28.99 24.65 2.06
N LYS A 340 30.24 24.36 2.44
CA LYS A 340 30.64 24.10 3.82
C LYS A 340 30.27 25.24 4.76
N ALA A 341 30.55 26.49 4.36
CA ALA A 341 30.20 27.67 5.14
C ALA A 341 28.67 27.83 5.34
N ARG A 342 27.86 27.30 4.42
CA ARG A 342 26.40 27.28 4.54
C ARG A 342 25.89 26.12 5.42
N VAL A 343 26.54 24.95 5.34
CA VAL A 343 26.18 23.76 6.15
C VAL A 343 26.61 23.91 7.61
N GLN A 344 27.77 24.49 7.88
CA GLN A 344 28.38 24.52 9.22
C GLN A 344 27.49 25.16 10.31
N PRO A 345 26.77 26.28 10.07
CA PRO A 345 25.81 26.82 11.05
C PRO A 345 24.63 25.88 11.33
N LEU A 346 24.25 25.02 10.37
CA LEU A 346 23.14 24.08 10.54
C LEU A 346 23.48 22.97 11.54
N GLU A 347 24.74 22.56 11.65
CA GLU A 347 25.15 21.48 12.56
C GLU A 347 24.82 21.80 14.02
N GLY A 348 25.14 23.01 14.46
CA GLY A 348 24.83 23.47 15.82
C GLY A 348 23.33 23.59 16.06
N ALA A 349 22.59 24.09 15.06
CA ALA A 349 21.13 24.16 15.12
C ALA A 349 20.48 22.78 15.16
N ALA A 350 21.02 21.81 14.41
CA ALA A 350 20.55 20.43 14.37
C ALA A 350 20.78 19.72 15.71
N PHE A 351 21.96 19.90 16.34
CA PHE A 351 22.19 19.41 17.70
C PHE A 351 21.23 20.03 18.70
N LEU A 352 21.02 21.36 18.65
CA LEU A 352 20.09 22.03 19.55
C LEU A 352 18.68 21.45 19.41
N HIS A 353 18.23 21.18 18.18
CA HIS A 353 16.95 20.53 17.92
C HIS A 353 16.92 19.11 18.52
N ALA A 354 17.95 18.29 18.26
CA ALA A 354 18.02 16.92 18.77
C ALA A 354 17.99 16.87 20.30
N ILE A 355 18.68 17.79 20.99
CA ILE A 355 18.66 17.86 22.46
C ILE A 355 17.26 18.26 22.98
N LYS A 356 16.58 19.21 22.32
CA LYS A 356 15.20 19.59 22.68
C LYS A 356 14.22 18.41 22.53
N LEU A 357 14.40 17.58 21.50
CA LEU A 357 13.64 16.34 21.34
C LEU A 357 13.98 15.34 22.46
N ALA A 358 15.25 15.24 22.87
CA ALA A 358 15.67 14.35 23.95
C ALA A 358 15.00 14.73 25.28
N GLN A 359 14.94 16.03 25.59
CA GLN A 359 14.36 16.57 26.83
C GLN A 359 12.86 16.30 26.94
N THR A 360 12.16 16.37 25.81
CA THR A 360 10.71 16.17 25.74
C THR A 360 10.34 14.68 25.62
N GLY A 361 11.32 13.78 25.61
CA GLY A 361 11.11 12.35 25.36
C GLY A 361 10.68 12.02 23.93
N LEU A 362 10.60 13.02 23.04
CA LEU A 362 10.20 12.85 21.65
C LEU A 362 11.31 12.21 20.80
N LEU A 363 12.58 12.43 21.16
CA LEU A 363 13.72 11.76 20.52
C LEU A 363 13.65 10.24 20.71
N PHE A 364 13.09 9.81 21.85
CA PHE A 364 12.95 8.41 22.22
C PHE A 364 11.56 7.84 21.93
N LYS A 365 10.53 8.64 21.63
CA LYS A 365 9.23 8.12 21.15
C LYS A 365 9.31 7.58 19.72
N ASN A 366 10.29 8.03 18.93
CA ASN A 366 10.71 7.33 17.71
C ASN A 366 11.40 5.97 17.99
N LYS A 367 11.55 5.55 19.26
CA LYS A 367 12.00 4.18 19.66
C LYS A 367 10.89 3.14 19.77
N ALA A 368 9.64 3.46 19.44
CA ALA A 368 8.79 2.42 18.87
C ALA A 368 9.22 2.25 17.41
N GLY A 369 10.46 1.80 17.21
CA GLY A 369 10.94 1.29 15.93
C GLY A 369 10.18 0.02 15.60
N LYS A 370 8.90 0.14 15.21
CA LYS A 370 8.62 -0.37 13.90
C LYS A 370 9.43 0.55 12.99
N LYS A 371 10.37 -0.04 12.25
CA LYS A 371 10.74 0.43 10.90
C LYS A 371 9.53 1.17 10.35
N GLU A 372 9.65 2.35 9.76
CA GLU A 372 8.53 2.82 8.94
C GLU A 372 8.33 1.70 7.92
N ILE A 373 7.36 0.83 8.18
CA ILE A 373 7.02 -0.26 7.29
C ILE A 373 6.22 0.49 6.27
N THR A 374 6.92 1.02 5.27
CA THR A 374 6.25 1.47 4.07
C THR A 374 5.46 0.27 3.53
N TYR A 375 4.42 0.52 2.76
CA TYR A 375 3.73 -0.58 2.07
C TYR A 375 4.76 -1.44 1.29
N ALA A 376 5.82 -0.81 0.78
CA ALA A 376 6.97 -1.46 0.15
C ALA A 376 7.84 -2.32 1.11
N ASP A 377 8.00 -1.93 2.39
CA ASP A 377 8.65 -2.76 3.41
C ASP A 377 7.79 -3.95 3.86
N ALA A 378 6.47 -3.88 3.67
CA ALA A 378 5.57 -5.04 3.75
C ALA A 378 5.62 -5.89 2.46
N GLY A 379 6.55 -5.58 1.56
CA GLY A 379 6.75 -6.20 0.26
C GLY A 379 5.72 -5.78 -0.78
N VAL A 380 5.01 -4.65 -0.60
CA VAL A 380 3.97 -4.18 -1.52
C VAL A 380 4.35 -2.91 -2.29
N SER A 381 4.51 -2.99 -3.61
CA SER A 381 4.97 -1.87 -4.45
C SER A 381 3.81 -1.13 -5.13
N ILE A 382 3.56 0.12 -4.69
CA ILE A 382 2.57 1.01 -5.33
C ILE A 382 2.98 1.34 -6.78
N ASP A 383 4.27 1.50 -7.04
CA ASP A 383 4.78 1.79 -8.39
C ASP A 383 4.57 0.60 -9.33
N ALA A 384 4.78 -0.63 -8.86
CA ALA A 384 4.53 -1.85 -9.64
C ALA A 384 3.03 -2.01 -9.93
N GLY A 385 2.16 -1.69 -8.96
CA GLY A 385 0.71 -1.65 -9.17
C GLY A 385 0.30 -0.63 -10.25
N ASN A 386 0.83 0.59 -10.18
CA ASN A 386 0.56 1.62 -11.19
C ASN A 386 1.09 1.23 -12.59
N GLU A 387 2.26 0.60 -12.66
CA GLU A 387 2.81 0.09 -13.92
C GLU A 387 1.92 -1.00 -14.52
N LEU A 388 1.49 -1.97 -13.71
CA LEU A 388 0.58 -3.03 -14.14
C LEU A 388 -0.71 -2.44 -14.70
N VAL A 389 -1.36 -1.52 -13.98
CA VAL A 389 -2.59 -0.84 -14.43
C VAL A 389 -2.39 -0.19 -15.80
N ASN A 390 -1.26 0.48 -16.03
CA ASN A 390 -0.99 1.10 -17.33
C ASN A 390 -0.81 0.08 -18.45
N ARG A 391 -0.23 -1.09 -18.18
CA ARG A 391 -0.06 -2.18 -19.16
C ARG A 391 -1.36 -2.89 -19.49
N ILE A 392 -2.27 -3.05 -18.53
CA ILE A 392 -3.51 -3.82 -18.73
C ILE A 392 -4.70 -2.98 -19.24
N LYS A 393 -4.64 -1.65 -19.12
CA LYS A 393 -5.66 -0.72 -19.65
C LYS A 393 -6.07 -1.02 -21.11
N PRO A 394 -5.14 -1.19 -22.07
CA PRO A 394 -5.50 -1.53 -23.45
C PRO A 394 -6.17 -2.90 -23.58
N LEU A 395 -5.79 -3.87 -22.74
CA LEU A 395 -6.37 -5.22 -22.75
C LEU A 395 -7.82 -5.17 -22.30
N CYS A 396 -8.13 -4.43 -21.23
CA CYS A 396 -9.50 -4.27 -20.74
C CYS A 396 -10.36 -3.53 -21.77
N LYS A 397 -9.84 -2.45 -22.37
CA LYS A 397 -10.54 -1.71 -23.45
C LYS A 397 -10.89 -2.58 -24.66
N SER A 398 -10.13 -3.63 -24.95
CA SER A 398 -10.45 -4.56 -26.03
C SER A 398 -11.64 -5.49 -25.74
N THR A 399 -12.19 -5.46 -24.53
CA THR A 399 -13.34 -6.26 -24.09
C THR A 399 -14.64 -5.45 -24.00
N VAL A 400 -14.61 -4.18 -24.39
CA VAL A 400 -15.80 -3.29 -24.39
C VAL A 400 -16.95 -3.95 -25.15
N ARG A 401 -18.14 -3.86 -24.56
CA ARG A 401 -19.39 -4.31 -25.18
C ARG A 401 -20.54 -3.37 -24.85
N VAL A 402 -21.65 -3.53 -25.56
CA VAL A 402 -22.87 -2.78 -25.26
C VAL A 402 -23.29 -3.01 -23.81
N GLY A 403 -23.55 -1.91 -23.10
CA GLY A 403 -23.86 -1.91 -21.68
C GLY A 403 -22.66 -1.64 -20.78
N CYS A 404 -21.42 -1.68 -21.26
CA CYS A 404 -20.26 -1.35 -20.43
C CYS A 404 -19.07 -0.81 -21.23
N ASP A 405 -18.62 0.40 -20.86
CA ASP A 405 -17.28 0.88 -21.19
C ASP A 405 -16.28 0.30 -20.19
N ALA A 406 -15.44 -0.63 -20.65
CA ALA A 406 -14.37 -1.24 -19.87
C ALA A 406 -13.21 -0.25 -19.63
N ASP A 407 -13.44 0.77 -18.78
CA ASP A 407 -12.44 1.76 -18.38
C ASP A 407 -11.95 1.49 -16.94
N LEU A 408 -10.63 1.33 -16.79
CA LEU A 408 -10.00 1.03 -15.50
C LEU A 408 -9.58 2.31 -14.76
N GLY A 409 -9.83 2.35 -13.45
CA GLY A 409 -9.35 3.41 -12.55
C GLY A 409 -10.44 4.16 -11.76
N GLY A 410 -11.71 3.82 -11.97
CA GLY A 410 -12.82 4.24 -11.11
C GLY A 410 -13.02 3.34 -9.88
N PHE A 411 -13.88 3.75 -8.94
CA PHE A 411 -14.22 2.97 -7.74
C PHE A 411 -14.98 1.66 -8.01
N GLY A 412 -15.44 1.44 -9.24
CA GLY A 412 -16.12 0.22 -9.68
C GLY A 412 -16.53 0.30 -11.14
N GLY A 413 -16.64 -0.87 -11.79
CA GLY A 413 -17.18 -1.00 -13.15
C GLY A 413 -18.70 -0.90 -13.15
N ILE A 414 -19.28 -0.28 -14.19
CA ILE A 414 -20.73 -0.08 -14.34
C ILE A 414 -21.21 -0.87 -15.56
N PHE A 415 -22.29 -1.64 -15.40
CA PHE A 415 -22.98 -2.30 -16.50
C PHE A 415 -24.44 -1.85 -16.61
N ASP A 416 -24.81 -1.20 -17.70
CA ASP A 416 -26.17 -0.78 -18.03
C ASP A 416 -26.94 -1.92 -18.72
N LEU A 417 -27.81 -2.56 -17.94
CA LEU A 417 -28.69 -3.64 -18.40
C LEU A 417 -29.66 -3.19 -19.49
N GLN A 418 -30.20 -1.97 -19.38
CA GLN A 418 -31.18 -1.47 -20.33
C GLN A 418 -30.52 -1.20 -21.69
N ALA A 419 -29.34 -0.57 -21.68
CA ALA A 419 -28.55 -0.36 -22.89
C ALA A 419 -28.14 -1.69 -23.56
N ALA A 420 -27.88 -2.73 -22.77
CA ALA A 420 -27.58 -4.08 -23.24
C ALA A 420 -28.81 -4.90 -23.72
N GLY A 421 -30.02 -4.31 -23.70
CA GLY A 421 -31.24 -4.95 -24.21
C GLY A 421 -31.99 -5.83 -23.22
N TYR A 422 -31.68 -5.73 -21.93
CA TYR A 422 -32.39 -6.42 -20.85
C TYR A 422 -33.48 -5.54 -20.24
N ASP A 423 -34.54 -6.18 -19.75
CA ASP A 423 -35.69 -5.50 -19.13
C ASP A 423 -36.06 -6.14 -17.77
N LYS A 424 -37.21 -5.75 -17.22
CA LYS A 424 -37.72 -6.17 -15.89
C LYS A 424 -37.88 -7.69 -15.69
N ASP A 425 -37.95 -8.47 -16.77
CA ASP A 425 -38.10 -9.93 -16.72
C ASP A 425 -36.77 -10.68 -16.79
N THR A 426 -35.68 -9.95 -16.53
CA THR A 426 -34.31 -10.45 -16.44
C THR A 426 -33.97 -10.84 -15.00
N ALA A 427 -33.22 -11.93 -14.83
CA ALA A 427 -32.53 -12.30 -13.61
C ALA A 427 -31.01 -12.25 -13.85
N LEU A 428 -30.26 -11.86 -12.82
CA LEU A 428 -28.80 -11.90 -12.84
C LEU A 428 -28.32 -13.23 -12.24
N VAL A 429 -27.34 -13.83 -12.89
CA VAL A 429 -26.64 -15.02 -12.42
C VAL A 429 -25.20 -14.63 -12.16
N ALA A 430 -24.69 -14.91 -10.97
CA ALA A 430 -23.31 -14.65 -10.61
C ALA A 430 -22.59 -15.97 -10.34
N CYS A 431 -21.35 -16.08 -10.81
CA CYS A 431 -20.47 -17.21 -10.60
C CYS A 431 -19.10 -16.69 -10.14
N THR A 432 -18.46 -17.43 -9.25
CA THR A 432 -17.06 -17.22 -8.89
C THR A 432 -16.33 -18.55 -8.90
N ASP A 433 -15.11 -18.55 -9.44
CA ASP A 433 -14.26 -19.73 -9.47
C ASP A 433 -12.79 -19.33 -9.50
N GLY A 434 -11.91 -20.29 -9.26
CA GLY A 434 -10.46 -20.18 -9.41
C GLY A 434 -9.93 -21.15 -10.46
N VAL A 435 -8.66 -20.98 -10.86
CA VAL A 435 -7.98 -21.94 -11.76
C VAL A 435 -7.60 -23.22 -11.02
N GLY A 436 -7.29 -23.11 -9.72
CA GLY A 436 -6.86 -24.22 -8.89
C GLY A 436 -5.44 -24.71 -9.19
N THR A 437 -5.16 -25.98 -8.92
CA THR A 437 -3.77 -26.49 -8.92
C THR A 437 -3.06 -26.54 -10.29
N LYS A 438 -3.75 -26.17 -11.38
CA LYS A 438 -3.14 -25.91 -12.69
C LYS A 438 -2.17 -24.71 -12.66
N LEU A 439 -2.41 -23.72 -11.78
CA LEU A 439 -1.49 -22.60 -11.56
C LEU A 439 -0.08 -23.05 -11.21
N ARG A 440 0.05 -24.16 -10.47
CA ARG A 440 1.37 -24.68 -10.12
C ARG A 440 2.14 -25.19 -11.34
N VAL A 441 1.46 -25.75 -12.34
CA VAL A 441 2.09 -26.15 -13.60
C VAL A 441 2.51 -24.90 -14.39
N ALA A 442 1.67 -23.86 -14.41
CA ALA A 442 1.98 -22.59 -15.07
C ALA A 442 3.24 -21.91 -14.47
N GLN A 443 3.34 -21.89 -13.14
CA GLN A 443 4.51 -21.39 -12.40
C GLN A 443 5.78 -22.20 -12.74
N LEU A 444 5.70 -23.54 -12.69
CA LEU A 444 6.86 -24.39 -12.96
C LEU A 444 7.30 -24.37 -14.44
N ALA A 445 6.36 -24.20 -15.37
CA ALA A 445 6.64 -24.08 -16.80
C ALA A 445 6.95 -22.64 -17.25
N LYS A 446 6.81 -21.64 -16.36
CA LYS A 446 6.96 -20.20 -16.66
C LYS A 446 6.11 -19.73 -17.84
N LYS A 447 4.86 -20.16 -17.89
CA LYS A 447 3.88 -19.81 -18.94
C LYS A 447 2.58 -19.35 -18.31
N HIS A 448 2.27 -18.06 -18.42
CA HIS A 448 1.18 -17.41 -17.68
C HIS A 448 0.10 -16.78 -18.58
N ASP A 449 0.37 -16.68 -19.88
CA ASP A 449 -0.46 -16.00 -20.89
C ASP A 449 -1.80 -16.69 -21.20
N THR A 450 -2.01 -17.90 -20.65
CA THR A 450 -3.16 -18.76 -20.95
C THR A 450 -4.01 -19.11 -19.73
N VAL A 451 -3.47 -19.04 -18.51
CA VAL A 451 -4.24 -19.37 -17.28
C VAL A 451 -5.35 -18.37 -16.99
N GLY A 452 -5.25 -17.15 -17.51
CA GLY A 452 -6.37 -16.21 -17.48
C GLY A 452 -7.57 -16.67 -18.31
N ILE A 453 -7.35 -17.39 -19.40
CA ILE A 453 -8.44 -18.00 -20.19
C ILE A 453 -9.10 -19.12 -19.37
N ASP A 454 -8.30 -19.93 -18.68
CA ASP A 454 -8.83 -20.96 -17.77
C ASP A 454 -9.74 -20.35 -16.69
N LEU A 455 -9.32 -19.25 -16.06
CA LEU A 455 -10.10 -18.57 -15.03
C LEU A 455 -11.47 -18.12 -15.55
N VAL A 456 -11.48 -17.46 -16.72
CA VAL A 456 -12.72 -17.01 -17.33
C VAL A 456 -13.58 -18.19 -17.73
N ALA A 457 -13.00 -19.21 -18.37
CA ALA A 457 -13.71 -20.39 -18.85
C ALA A 457 -14.43 -21.13 -17.71
N MET A 458 -13.79 -21.28 -16.55
CA MET A 458 -14.41 -21.91 -15.39
C MET A 458 -15.70 -21.18 -14.97
N CYS A 459 -15.66 -19.85 -14.86
CA CYS A 459 -16.82 -19.07 -14.46
C CYS A 459 -17.91 -19.02 -15.54
N VAL A 460 -17.55 -18.72 -16.80
CA VAL A 460 -18.54 -18.50 -17.86
C VAL A 460 -19.23 -19.79 -18.29
N ASN A 461 -18.51 -20.92 -18.28
CA ASN A 461 -19.12 -22.21 -18.61
C ASN A 461 -20.12 -22.66 -17.54
N ASP A 462 -19.86 -22.39 -16.26
CA ASP A 462 -20.84 -22.62 -15.18
C ASP A 462 -22.03 -21.67 -15.26
N LEU A 463 -21.80 -20.45 -15.76
CA LEU A 463 -22.85 -19.46 -15.93
C LEU A 463 -23.82 -19.84 -17.06
N ILE A 464 -23.32 -20.31 -18.21
CA ILE A 464 -24.19 -20.73 -19.32
C ILE A 464 -24.99 -22.01 -18.98
N VAL A 465 -24.54 -22.80 -18.00
CA VAL A 465 -25.31 -23.97 -17.51
C VAL A 465 -26.66 -23.57 -16.93
N GLN A 466 -26.78 -22.34 -16.42
CA GLN A 466 -28.05 -21.74 -15.94
C GLN A 466 -28.83 -21.04 -17.07
N GLY A 467 -28.35 -21.11 -18.32
CA GLY A 467 -28.93 -20.42 -19.47
C GLY A 467 -28.58 -18.93 -19.55
N ALA A 468 -27.66 -18.44 -18.72
CA ALA A 468 -27.32 -17.04 -18.66
C ALA A 468 -26.26 -16.65 -19.69
N GLU A 469 -26.42 -15.47 -20.28
CA GLU A 469 -25.41 -14.85 -21.13
C GLU A 469 -24.41 -14.09 -20.23
N PRO A 470 -23.10 -14.35 -20.33
CA PRO A 470 -22.09 -13.56 -19.62
C PRO A 470 -22.18 -12.08 -19.99
N LEU A 471 -22.16 -11.17 -19.01
CA LEU A 471 -22.20 -9.72 -19.23
C LEU A 471 -20.84 -9.09 -18.94
N PHE A 472 -20.33 -9.31 -17.74
CA PHE A 472 -19.06 -8.76 -17.29
C PHE A 472 -18.30 -9.72 -16.39
N PHE A 473 -17.01 -9.44 -16.26
CA PHE A 473 -16.04 -10.19 -15.49
C PHE A 473 -15.25 -9.25 -14.59
N LEU A 474 -14.93 -9.74 -13.39
CA LEU A 474 -13.94 -9.16 -12.50
C LEU A 474 -12.93 -10.22 -12.09
N ASP A 475 -11.69 -9.80 -11.85
CA ASP A 475 -10.63 -10.67 -11.38
C ASP A 475 -10.01 -10.19 -10.06
N TYR A 476 -9.50 -11.14 -9.28
CA TYR A 476 -8.70 -10.88 -8.09
C TYR A 476 -7.41 -11.67 -8.24
N TYR A 477 -6.29 -10.96 -8.34
CA TYR A 477 -4.95 -11.53 -8.45
C TYR A 477 -4.21 -11.36 -7.13
N ALA A 478 -3.77 -12.45 -6.53
CA ALA A 478 -3.02 -12.45 -5.27
C ALA A 478 -1.65 -13.08 -5.48
N CYS A 479 -0.58 -12.44 -4.98
CA CYS A 479 0.78 -12.96 -5.13
C CYS A 479 1.63 -12.67 -3.90
N GLY A 480 2.75 -13.39 -3.75
CA GLY A 480 3.72 -13.08 -2.70
C GLY A 480 4.43 -11.76 -2.99
N LYS A 481 4.97 -11.66 -4.21
CA LYS A 481 5.59 -10.47 -4.77
C LYS A 481 5.08 -10.26 -6.19
N LEU A 482 4.76 -9.02 -6.54
CA LEU A 482 4.18 -8.66 -7.83
C LEU A 482 5.27 -8.58 -8.91
N GLU A 483 5.30 -9.60 -9.77
CA GLU A 483 6.08 -9.59 -11.00
C GLU A 483 5.20 -9.08 -12.16
N VAL A 484 5.40 -7.81 -12.52
CA VAL A 484 4.52 -7.06 -13.44
C VAL A 484 4.31 -7.74 -14.79
N ASN A 485 5.33 -8.38 -15.35
CA ASN A 485 5.22 -9.10 -16.62
C ASN A 485 4.31 -10.33 -16.52
N GLU A 486 4.45 -11.10 -15.43
CA GLU A 486 3.65 -12.30 -15.21
C GLU A 486 2.19 -11.94 -14.98
N ALA A 487 1.92 -10.94 -14.13
CA ALA A 487 0.57 -10.44 -13.90
C ALA A 487 -0.06 -9.87 -15.19
N ALA A 488 0.70 -9.14 -16.01
CA ALA A 488 0.22 -8.64 -17.30
C ALA A 488 -0.13 -9.77 -18.29
N ASP A 489 0.66 -10.84 -18.33
CA ASP A 489 0.36 -12.03 -19.14
C ASP A 489 -0.91 -12.75 -18.66
N VAL A 490 -1.10 -12.85 -17.34
CA VAL A 490 -2.33 -13.41 -16.77
C VAL A 490 -3.54 -12.59 -17.20
N VAL A 491 -3.50 -11.26 -17.03
CA VAL A 491 -4.61 -10.37 -17.42
C VAL A 491 -4.83 -10.37 -18.94
N LYS A 492 -3.78 -10.54 -19.76
CA LYS A 492 -3.91 -10.76 -21.20
C LYS A 492 -4.73 -12.02 -21.51
N GLY A 493 -4.49 -13.11 -20.78
CA GLY A 493 -5.30 -14.32 -20.84
C GLY A 493 -6.75 -14.07 -20.42
N ILE A 494 -6.99 -13.33 -19.33
CA ILE A 494 -8.34 -12.99 -18.86
C ILE A 494 -9.09 -12.18 -19.92
N ALA A 495 -8.46 -11.15 -20.47
CA ALA A 495 -9.05 -10.33 -21.53
C ALA A 495 -9.37 -11.16 -22.78
N GLU A 496 -8.51 -12.13 -23.15
CA GLU A 496 -8.80 -13.08 -24.23
C GLU A 496 -10.00 -13.98 -23.92
N GLY A 497 -10.07 -14.54 -22.70
CA GLY A 497 -11.23 -15.31 -22.26
C GLY A 497 -12.52 -14.48 -22.31
N CYS A 498 -12.46 -13.22 -21.90
CA CYS A 498 -13.59 -12.28 -21.95
C CYS A 498 -14.05 -12.03 -23.40
N ARG A 499 -13.12 -11.82 -24.34
CA ARG A 499 -13.44 -11.69 -25.79
C ARG A 499 -14.06 -12.94 -26.38
N GLN A 500 -13.59 -14.13 -25.96
CA GLN A 500 -14.19 -15.40 -26.38
C GLN A 500 -15.60 -15.59 -25.81
N SER A 501 -15.85 -15.07 -24.62
CA SER A 501 -17.12 -15.15 -23.89
C SER A 501 -18.10 -14.03 -24.22
N ASP A 502 -17.67 -13.03 -25.00
CA ASP A 502 -18.41 -11.80 -25.27
C ASP A 502 -18.79 -11.03 -23.99
N CYS A 503 -17.95 -11.03 -22.95
CA CYS A 503 -18.17 -10.23 -21.74
C CYS A 503 -17.11 -9.13 -21.58
N GLY A 504 -17.46 -8.06 -20.86
CA GLY A 504 -16.53 -6.99 -20.52
C GLY A 504 -15.69 -7.30 -19.30
N LEU A 505 -14.38 -7.02 -19.34
CA LEU A 505 -13.51 -7.02 -18.16
C LEU A 505 -13.58 -5.61 -17.53
N ILE A 506 -14.38 -5.46 -16.48
CA ILE A 506 -14.83 -4.14 -16.00
C ILE A 506 -14.15 -3.67 -14.72
N GLY A 507 -13.33 -4.53 -14.12
CA GLY A 507 -12.59 -4.22 -12.91
C GLY A 507 -11.83 -5.44 -12.42
N GLY A 508 -10.87 -5.20 -11.55
CA GLY A 508 -10.12 -6.25 -10.89
C GLY A 508 -9.28 -5.67 -9.77
N GLU A 509 -8.69 -6.53 -8.95
CA GLU A 509 -7.86 -6.15 -7.82
C GLU A 509 -6.56 -6.94 -7.82
N THR A 510 -5.46 -6.29 -7.44
CA THR A 510 -4.13 -6.90 -7.34
C THR A 510 -3.61 -6.76 -5.92
N ALA A 511 -3.44 -7.88 -5.22
CA ALA A 511 -2.99 -7.94 -3.84
C ALA A 511 -1.61 -8.61 -3.74
N GLU A 512 -0.64 -7.87 -3.20
CA GLU A 512 0.68 -8.39 -2.86
C GLU A 512 0.69 -8.74 -1.36
N MET A 513 0.92 -10.01 -1.04
CA MET A 513 0.76 -10.60 0.29
C MET A 513 1.91 -11.57 0.61
N PRO A 514 3.15 -11.07 0.80
CA PRO A 514 4.36 -11.89 0.97
C PRO A 514 4.37 -12.75 2.25
N SER A 515 3.52 -12.44 3.23
CA SER A 515 3.36 -13.29 4.42
C SER A 515 2.38 -14.46 4.22
N MET A 516 1.64 -14.49 3.10
CA MET A 516 0.64 -15.50 2.79
C MET A 516 1.06 -16.39 1.62
N TYR A 517 1.68 -15.81 0.59
CA TYR A 517 2.17 -16.52 -0.59
C TYR A 517 3.70 -16.51 -0.61
N HIS A 518 4.31 -17.65 -0.96
CA HIS A 518 5.76 -17.72 -1.16
C HIS A 518 6.19 -16.97 -2.42
N ASP A 519 7.47 -16.62 -2.53
CA ASP A 519 8.02 -15.94 -3.70
C ASP A 519 7.76 -16.73 -5.00
N GLY A 520 7.18 -16.05 -5.99
CA GLY A 520 6.80 -16.62 -7.28
C GLY A 520 5.47 -17.38 -7.29
N ASP A 521 4.83 -17.57 -6.14
CA ASP A 521 3.48 -18.12 -6.06
C ASP A 521 2.45 -16.99 -6.24
N TYR A 522 1.44 -17.28 -7.05
CA TYR A 522 0.24 -16.46 -7.19
C TYR A 522 -1.01 -17.34 -7.26
N ASP A 523 -2.13 -16.76 -6.85
CA ASP A 523 -3.48 -17.31 -6.97
C ASP A 523 -4.39 -16.28 -7.64
N MET A 524 -5.47 -16.77 -8.23
CA MET A 524 -6.42 -15.92 -8.94
C MET A 524 -7.84 -16.42 -8.79
N ALA A 525 -8.74 -15.47 -8.53
CA ALA A 525 -10.19 -15.70 -8.47
C ALA A 525 -10.88 -14.84 -9.52
N GLY A 526 -11.93 -15.40 -10.11
CA GLY A 526 -12.73 -14.80 -11.16
C GLY A 526 -14.15 -14.64 -10.68
N PHE A 527 -14.81 -13.59 -11.17
CA PHE A 527 -16.19 -13.28 -10.85
C PHE A 527 -16.88 -12.93 -12.16
N CYS A 528 -17.85 -13.74 -12.57
CA CYS A 528 -18.64 -13.45 -13.75
C CYS A 528 -20.09 -13.18 -13.36
N VAL A 529 -20.66 -12.12 -13.92
CA VAL A 529 -22.09 -11.84 -13.83
C VAL A 529 -22.67 -11.91 -15.23
N GLY A 530 -23.82 -12.57 -15.32
CA GLY A 530 -24.56 -12.80 -16.54
C GLY A 530 -26.05 -12.56 -16.35
N ALA A 531 -26.80 -12.61 -17.43
CA ALA A 531 -28.23 -12.36 -17.43
C ALA A 531 -29.01 -13.43 -18.18
N VAL A 532 -30.19 -13.76 -17.65
CA VAL A 532 -31.12 -14.75 -18.21
C VAL A 532 -32.55 -14.26 -18.04
N ARG A 533 -33.43 -14.59 -18.99
CA ARG A 533 -34.86 -14.35 -18.81
C ARG A 533 -35.42 -15.34 -17.81
N LYS A 534 -36.28 -14.89 -16.89
CA LYS A 534 -36.78 -15.73 -15.77
C LYS A 534 -37.42 -17.05 -16.19
N ASN A 535 -38.06 -17.08 -17.37
CA ASN A 535 -38.70 -18.28 -17.92
C ASN A 535 -37.76 -19.21 -18.72
N ALA A 536 -36.51 -18.80 -18.94
CA ALA A 536 -35.50 -19.53 -19.71
C ALA A 536 -34.32 -20.01 -18.83
N ILE A 537 -34.45 -19.90 -17.51
CA ILE A 537 -33.45 -20.42 -16.57
C ILE A 537 -33.38 -21.94 -16.72
N LEU A 538 -32.18 -22.45 -17.01
CA LEU A 538 -31.89 -23.88 -17.05
C LEU A 538 -31.59 -24.41 -15.64
N PRO A 539 -31.78 -25.71 -15.37
CA PRO A 539 -32.37 -26.71 -16.25
C PRO A 539 -33.90 -26.53 -16.38
N LEU A 540 -34.40 -26.64 -17.60
CA LEU A 540 -35.82 -26.87 -17.91
C LEU A 540 -36.17 -28.35 -17.65
N PRO A 541 -37.47 -28.71 -17.57
CA PRO A 541 -37.87 -30.10 -17.35
C PRO A 541 -37.20 -31.07 -18.35
N VAL A 542 -36.46 -32.03 -17.80
CA VAL A 542 -35.84 -33.14 -18.54
C VAL A 542 -36.76 -34.37 -18.43
N GLN A 543 -36.84 -35.18 -19.49
CA GLN A 543 -37.64 -36.39 -19.52
C GLN A 543 -36.80 -37.58 -19.97
N ALA A 544 -37.18 -38.79 -19.55
CA ALA A 544 -36.60 -40.02 -20.07
C ALA A 544 -36.74 -40.09 -21.60
N GLY A 545 -35.71 -40.57 -22.28
CA GLY A 545 -35.63 -40.64 -23.75
C GLY A 545 -35.03 -39.39 -24.41
N PHE A 546 -34.71 -38.34 -23.65
CA PHE A 546 -33.90 -37.24 -24.17
C PHE A 546 -32.51 -37.73 -24.55
N THR A 547 -31.97 -37.18 -25.63
CA THR A 547 -30.63 -37.47 -26.10
C THR A 547 -29.61 -36.69 -25.28
N VAL A 548 -28.49 -37.35 -24.97
CA VAL A 548 -27.34 -36.80 -24.28
C VAL A 548 -26.25 -36.56 -25.31
N LEU A 549 -25.90 -35.29 -25.54
CA LEU A 549 -24.78 -34.89 -26.42
C LEU A 549 -23.60 -34.42 -25.59
N GLY A 550 -22.39 -34.53 -26.13
CA GLY A 550 -21.15 -34.09 -25.53
C GLY A 550 -20.33 -33.22 -26.48
N LEU A 551 -19.81 -32.11 -25.97
CA LEU A 551 -18.87 -31.24 -26.69
C LEU A 551 -17.45 -31.53 -26.21
N THR A 552 -16.50 -31.49 -27.14
CA THR A 552 -15.12 -31.84 -26.86
C THR A 552 -14.45 -30.87 -25.89
N SER A 553 -13.66 -31.40 -24.97
CA SER A 553 -12.69 -30.62 -24.19
C SER A 553 -11.42 -30.38 -25.02
N SER A 554 -10.64 -29.37 -24.63
CA SER A 554 -9.33 -29.07 -25.22
C SER A 554 -8.19 -29.89 -24.58
N GLY A 555 -8.51 -30.71 -23.58
CA GLY A 555 -7.56 -31.43 -22.75
C GLY A 555 -8.09 -31.58 -21.33
N VAL A 556 -7.21 -31.48 -20.34
CA VAL A 556 -7.55 -31.66 -18.92
C VAL A 556 -8.43 -30.51 -18.37
N HIS A 557 -8.48 -29.36 -19.06
CA HIS A 557 -9.13 -28.12 -18.60
C HIS A 557 -8.47 -27.60 -17.33
N SER A 558 -9.23 -27.27 -16.26
CA SER A 558 -8.70 -26.73 -15.01
C SER A 558 -8.86 -27.66 -13.79
N ASN A 559 -9.27 -28.92 -14.00
CA ASN A 559 -9.59 -29.86 -12.94
C ASN A 559 -8.68 -31.10 -12.93
N GLY A 560 -8.48 -31.73 -11.77
CA GLY A 560 -7.65 -32.93 -11.63
C GLY A 560 -6.13 -32.68 -11.64
N PHE A 561 -5.68 -31.43 -11.67
CA PHE A 561 -4.25 -31.09 -11.77
C PHE A 561 -3.39 -31.52 -10.57
N SER A 562 -3.99 -31.76 -9.41
CA SER A 562 -3.27 -32.36 -8.28
C SER A 562 -2.82 -33.79 -8.60
N LEU A 563 -3.70 -34.59 -9.22
CA LEU A 563 -3.35 -35.92 -9.70
C LEU A 563 -2.39 -35.86 -10.88
N VAL A 564 -2.63 -34.96 -11.86
CA VAL A 564 -1.70 -34.75 -13.00
C VAL A 564 -0.29 -34.48 -12.50
N ARG A 565 -0.11 -33.55 -11.56
CA ARG A 565 1.20 -33.25 -10.98
C ARG A 565 1.86 -34.46 -10.34
N LYS A 566 1.08 -35.27 -9.60
CA LYS A 566 1.61 -36.50 -9.00
C LYS A 566 2.05 -37.52 -10.05
N LEU A 567 1.31 -37.65 -11.15
CA LEU A 567 1.64 -38.56 -12.25
C LEU A 567 2.85 -38.09 -13.05
N VAL A 568 3.01 -36.77 -13.22
CA VAL A 568 4.23 -36.19 -13.80
C VAL A 568 5.45 -36.52 -12.93
N GLU A 569 5.34 -36.34 -11.61
CA GLU A 569 6.41 -36.73 -10.66
C GLU A 569 6.77 -38.21 -10.78
N VAL A 570 5.78 -39.10 -10.84
CA VAL A 570 5.98 -40.56 -11.01
C VAL A 570 6.64 -40.91 -12.34
N SER A 571 6.30 -40.18 -13.41
CA SER A 571 6.91 -40.38 -14.73
C SER A 571 8.38 -39.96 -14.81
N GLY A 572 8.85 -39.14 -13.85
CA GLY A 572 10.21 -38.58 -13.84
C GLY A 572 10.46 -37.47 -14.88
N LEU A 573 9.41 -36.99 -15.56
CA LEU A 573 9.52 -35.92 -16.55
C LEU A 573 9.49 -34.53 -15.90
N ALA A 574 10.27 -33.62 -16.46
CA ALA A 574 10.15 -32.18 -16.22
C ALA A 574 9.12 -31.56 -17.18
N TYR A 575 8.51 -30.43 -16.79
CA TYR A 575 7.57 -29.72 -17.66
C TYR A 575 8.20 -29.17 -18.94
N SER A 576 9.52 -28.98 -18.97
CA SER A 576 10.28 -28.57 -20.14
C SER A 576 10.61 -29.73 -21.10
N ASP A 577 10.38 -30.97 -20.70
CA ASP A 577 10.71 -32.14 -21.53
C ASP A 577 9.71 -32.27 -22.69
N PRO A 578 10.11 -32.92 -23.81
CA PRO A 578 9.19 -33.22 -24.91
C PRO A 578 7.94 -33.96 -24.43
N CYS A 579 6.76 -33.51 -24.89
CA CYS A 579 5.50 -34.12 -24.50
C CYS A 579 5.38 -35.55 -25.07
N PRO A 580 5.13 -36.58 -24.23
CA PRO A 580 5.09 -37.97 -24.67
C PRO A 580 3.83 -38.31 -25.49
N PHE A 581 2.83 -37.44 -25.52
CA PHE A 581 1.55 -37.67 -26.21
C PHE A 581 1.18 -36.58 -27.22
N GLU A 582 2.03 -35.55 -27.41
CA GLU A 582 1.82 -34.49 -28.40
C GLU A 582 3.15 -34.00 -28.98
N ALA A 583 3.45 -34.42 -30.21
CA ALA A 583 4.72 -34.08 -30.86
C ALA A 583 4.87 -32.57 -31.09
N GLY A 584 6.09 -32.05 -30.89
CA GLY A 584 6.44 -30.65 -31.14
C GLY A 584 6.10 -29.68 -30.00
N LYS A 585 5.53 -30.16 -28.89
CA LYS A 585 5.32 -29.38 -27.66
C LYS A 585 6.10 -29.97 -26.49
N THR A 586 6.38 -29.13 -25.50
CA THR A 586 6.79 -29.59 -24.17
C THR A 586 5.59 -30.13 -23.38
N LEU A 587 5.85 -30.95 -22.36
CA LEU A 587 4.82 -31.48 -21.46
C LEU A 587 4.03 -30.33 -20.81
N GLY A 588 4.71 -29.28 -20.37
CA GLY A 588 4.11 -28.08 -19.78
C GLY A 588 3.18 -27.37 -20.76
N GLU A 589 3.60 -27.15 -22.01
CA GLU A 589 2.76 -26.49 -23.02
C GLU A 589 1.49 -27.28 -23.33
N SER A 590 1.59 -28.60 -23.43
CA SER A 590 0.41 -29.45 -23.70
C SER A 590 -0.56 -29.46 -22.51
N LEU A 591 -0.06 -29.62 -21.29
CA LEU A 591 -0.89 -29.58 -20.07
C LEU A 591 -1.50 -28.19 -19.79
N LEU A 592 -0.84 -27.11 -20.22
CA LEU A 592 -1.33 -25.74 -20.12
C LEU A 592 -2.22 -25.31 -21.30
N THR A 593 -2.65 -26.25 -22.14
CA THR A 593 -3.72 -25.96 -23.12
C THR A 593 -4.92 -25.36 -22.38
N PRO A 594 -5.41 -24.16 -22.78
CA PRO A 594 -6.44 -23.46 -22.03
C PRO A 594 -7.78 -24.19 -22.09
N THR A 595 -8.57 -24.05 -21.04
CA THR A 595 -9.93 -24.55 -20.94
C THR A 595 -10.77 -23.94 -22.04
N LYS A 596 -11.62 -24.78 -22.65
CA LYS A 596 -12.44 -24.37 -23.78
C LYS A 596 -13.63 -23.56 -23.28
N ILE A 597 -13.90 -22.43 -23.94
CA ILE A 597 -15.06 -21.57 -23.66
C ILE A 597 -16.18 -21.94 -24.64
N TYR A 598 -17.36 -22.27 -24.13
CA TYR A 598 -18.50 -22.78 -24.92
C TYR A 598 -19.60 -21.74 -25.19
N VAL A 599 -19.39 -20.49 -24.76
CA VAL A 599 -20.42 -19.44 -24.78
C VAL A 599 -20.94 -19.17 -26.20
N LYS A 600 -20.05 -18.83 -27.14
CA LYS A 600 -20.46 -18.49 -28.53
C LYS A 600 -21.12 -19.65 -29.26
N GLN A 601 -20.75 -20.86 -28.89
CA GLN A 601 -21.19 -22.09 -29.52
C GLN A 601 -22.57 -22.53 -29.02
N LEU A 602 -22.87 -22.28 -27.74
CA LEU A 602 -24.11 -22.74 -27.10
C LEU A 602 -25.17 -21.63 -26.92
N MET A 603 -24.78 -20.38 -26.72
CA MET A 603 -25.76 -19.32 -26.43
C MET A 603 -26.86 -19.15 -27.49
N PRO A 604 -26.60 -19.30 -28.81
CA PRO A 604 -27.67 -19.26 -29.81
C PRO A 604 -28.74 -20.36 -29.62
N THR A 605 -28.31 -21.60 -29.35
CA THR A 605 -29.22 -22.74 -29.16
C THR A 605 -29.92 -22.71 -27.81
N VAL A 606 -29.24 -22.22 -26.77
CA VAL A 606 -29.80 -21.95 -25.43
C VAL A 606 -30.90 -20.89 -25.53
N LYS A 607 -30.64 -19.74 -26.16
CA LYS A 607 -31.63 -18.66 -26.33
C LYS A 607 -32.83 -19.09 -27.18
N ALA A 608 -32.63 -20.00 -28.12
CA ALA A 608 -33.71 -20.58 -28.92
C ALA A 608 -34.55 -21.63 -28.17
N GLY A 609 -34.19 -21.98 -26.92
CA GLY A 609 -34.91 -22.97 -26.12
C GLY A 609 -34.77 -24.41 -26.64
N LEU A 610 -33.71 -24.71 -27.38
CA LEU A 610 -33.51 -26.03 -28.00
C LEU A 610 -32.90 -27.05 -27.03
N ILE A 611 -32.32 -26.59 -25.93
CA ILE A 611 -31.61 -27.40 -24.92
C ILE A 611 -32.35 -27.28 -23.58
N ASN A 612 -32.59 -28.42 -22.92
CA ASN A 612 -33.29 -28.45 -21.64
C ASN A 612 -32.34 -28.42 -20.46
N ALA A 613 -31.15 -29.00 -20.57
CA ALA A 613 -30.14 -28.90 -19.53
C ALA A 613 -28.73 -28.96 -20.10
N LEU A 614 -27.81 -28.34 -19.37
CA LEU A 614 -26.38 -28.31 -19.64
C LEU A 614 -25.64 -28.80 -18.40
N ALA A 615 -24.54 -29.51 -18.56
CA ALA A 615 -23.65 -29.85 -17.45
C ALA A 615 -22.20 -29.59 -17.87
N HIS A 616 -21.56 -28.62 -17.21
CA HIS A 616 -20.14 -28.35 -17.37
C HIS A 616 -19.34 -29.43 -16.63
N ILE A 617 -18.43 -30.11 -17.33
CA ILE A 617 -17.73 -31.27 -16.80
C ILE A 617 -16.40 -30.82 -16.17
N THR A 618 -16.45 -30.62 -14.86
CA THR A 618 -15.34 -30.10 -14.03
C THR A 618 -14.85 -31.17 -13.03
N GLY A 619 -14.53 -30.80 -11.79
CA GLY A 619 -14.18 -31.74 -10.73
C GLY A 619 -15.31 -32.75 -10.50
N GLY A 620 -14.95 -34.03 -10.31
CA GLY A 620 -15.93 -35.12 -10.23
C GLY A 620 -16.38 -35.67 -11.60
N GLY A 621 -15.90 -35.08 -12.69
CA GLY A 621 -16.04 -35.59 -14.06
C GLY A 621 -17.49 -35.82 -14.48
N LEU A 622 -17.71 -36.85 -15.31
CA LEU A 622 -19.06 -37.16 -15.82
C LEU A 622 -19.99 -37.65 -14.69
N LEU A 623 -19.43 -38.35 -13.70
CA LEU A 623 -20.19 -39.03 -12.65
C LEU A 623 -20.82 -38.06 -11.65
N GLU A 624 -20.15 -36.95 -11.33
CA GLU A 624 -20.64 -36.01 -10.31
C GLU A 624 -21.31 -34.75 -10.89
N ASN A 625 -21.00 -34.38 -12.14
CA ASN A 625 -21.55 -33.15 -12.74
C ASN A 625 -22.88 -33.36 -13.46
N VAL A 626 -23.05 -34.44 -14.23
CA VAL A 626 -24.30 -34.70 -14.96
C VAL A 626 -25.52 -34.86 -14.02
N PRO A 627 -25.43 -35.52 -12.84
CA PRO A 627 -26.55 -35.63 -11.92
C PRO A 627 -27.08 -34.29 -11.38
N ARG A 628 -26.26 -33.22 -11.39
CA ARG A 628 -26.65 -31.91 -10.84
C ARG A 628 -27.79 -31.25 -11.61
N VAL A 629 -28.01 -31.68 -12.86
CA VAL A 629 -29.08 -31.15 -13.73
C VAL A 629 -30.20 -32.16 -13.99
N LEU A 630 -30.21 -33.27 -13.25
CA LEU A 630 -31.25 -34.30 -13.32
C LEU A 630 -32.13 -34.27 -12.06
N THR A 631 -33.40 -34.61 -12.23
CA THR A 631 -34.27 -34.96 -11.11
C THR A 631 -33.91 -36.35 -10.54
N LYS A 632 -34.31 -36.62 -9.30
CA LYS A 632 -33.90 -37.85 -8.58
C LYS A 632 -34.36 -39.15 -9.23
N ASP A 633 -35.41 -39.08 -10.04
CA ASP A 633 -36.07 -40.17 -10.77
C ASP A 633 -35.47 -40.41 -12.18
N LEU A 634 -34.50 -39.60 -12.60
CA LEU A 634 -33.80 -39.76 -13.88
C LEU A 634 -32.33 -40.12 -13.69
N ALA A 635 -31.83 -40.86 -14.67
CA ALA A 635 -30.43 -41.19 -14.86
C ALA A 635 -30.04 -40.97 -16.33
N VAL A 636 -28.74 -40.98 -16.61
CA VAL A 636 -28.21 -41.03 -17.98
C VAL A 636 -27.50 -42.35 -18.22
N ASP A 637 -27.71 -42.91 -19.40
CA ASP A 637 -26.95 -44.04 -19.93
C ASP A 637 -26.00 -43.50 -21.01
N ILE A 638 -24.70 -43.57 -20.74
CA ILE A 638 -23.62 -43.05 -21.59
C ILE A 638 -22.80 -44.21 -22.14
N ASP A 639 -22.66 -44.27 -23.46
CA ASP A 639 -21.76 -45.17 -24.18
C ASP A 639 -20.37 -44.54 -24.30
N CYS A 640 -19.44 -44.98 -23.46
CA CYS A 640 -18.04 -44.53 -23.43
C CYS A 640 -17.25 -44.83 -24.71
N SER A 641 -17.77 -45.66 -25.61
CA SER A 641 -17.13 -45.94 -26.91
C SER A 641 -17.51 -44.93 -28.00
N SER A 642 -18.43 -44.00 -27.72
CA SER A 642 -18.97 -43.08 -28.73
C SER A 642 -18.07 -41.88 -29.03
N TRP A 643 -17.01 -41.65 -28.25
CA TRP A 643 -15.98 -40.65 -28.52
C TRP A 643 -14.57 -41.20 -28.25
N PRO A 644 -13.54 -40.71 -28.95
CA PRO A 644 -12.16 -41.13 -28.71
C PRO A 644 -11.63 -40.52 -27.42
N LEU A 645 -10.92 -41.30 -26.61
CA LEU A 645 -10.24 -40.79 -25.43
C LEU A 645 -8.98 -39.99 -25.85
N PRO A 646 -8.86 -38.69 -25.50
CA PRO A 646 -7.69 -37.91 -25.89
C PRO A 646 -6.36 -38.48 -25.37
N PRO A 647 -5.25 -38.34 -26.13
CA PRO A 647 -3.95 -38.92 -25.78
C PRO A 647 -3.43 -38.59 -24.37
N VAL A 648 -3.69 -37.37 -23.88
CA VAL A 648 -3.32 -36.95 -22.52
C VAL A 648 -3.94 -37.86 -21.45
N PHE A 649 -5.20 -38.27 -21.60
CA PHE A 649 -5.86 -39.13 -20.62
C PHE A 649 -5.40 -40.57 -20.72
N LYS A 650 -5.06 -41.06 -21.93
CA LYS A 650 -4.41 -42.37 -22.11
C LYS A 650 -3.08 -42.41 -21.38
N TRP A 651 -2.27 -41.37 -21.53
CA TRP A 651 -0.99 -41.25 -20.84
C TRP A 651 -1.17 -41.18 -19.32
N LEU A 652 -2.08 -40.33 -18.81
CA LEU A 652 -2.37 -40.25 -17.37
C LEU A 652 -2.87 -41.58 -16.81
N GLN A 653 -3.75 -42.28 -17.54
CA GLN A 653 -4.24 -43.59 -17.17
C GLN A 653 -3.11 -44.61 -17.05
N GLN A 654 -2.20 -44.64 -18.03
CA GLN A 654 -1.04 -45.54 -18.03
C GLN A 654 -0.07 -45.23 -16.88
N MET A 655 0.26 -43.95 -16.65
CA MET A 655 1.20 -43.56 -15.59
C MET A 655 0.63 -43.83 -14.18
N GLY A 656 -0.68 -43.67 -14.01
CA GLY A 656 -1.34 -43.87 -12.72
C GLY A 656 -1.93 -45.25 -12.49
N ASN A 657 -1.89 -46.14 -13.50
CA ASN A 657 -2.65 -47.38 -13.51
C ASN A 657 -4.13 -47.17 -13.11
N LEU A 658 -4.75 -46.11 -13.65
CA LEU A 658 -6.08 -45.67 -13.24
C LEU A 658 -7.17 -46.57 -13.85
N SER A 659 -8.16 -46.96 -13.03
CA SER A 659 -9.36 -47.60 -13.56
C SER A 659 -10.18 -46.62 -14.40
N ASN A 660 -10.99 -47.12 -15.34
CA ASN A 660 -11.88 -46.27 -16.14
C ASN A 660 -12.83 -45.44 -15.27
N THR A 661 -13.30 -46.01 -14.16
CA THR A 661 -14.16 -45.31 -13.20
C THR A 661 -13.42 -44.16 -12.52
N GLU A 662 -12.19 -44.37 -12.09
CA GLU A 662 -11.38 -43.32 -11.46
C GLU A 662 -11.03 -42.21 -12.45
N LEU A 663 -10.75 -42.59 -13.71
CA LEU A 663 -10.50 -41.65 -14.80
C LEU A 663 -11.74 -40.77 -15.06
N ALA A 664 -12.93 -41.39 -15.21
CA ALA A 664 -14.20 -40.69 -15.42
C ALA A 664 -14.67 -39.85 -14.23
N ARG A 665 -14.27 -40.22 -13.01
CA ARG A 665 -14.56 -39.45 -11.79
C ARG A 665 -13.63 -38.26 -11.63
N THR A 666 -12.38 -38.36 -12.07
CA THR A 666 -11.41 -37.29 -11.87
C THR A 666 -11.39 -36.30 -13.03
N PHE A 667 -11.54 -36.80 -14.26
CA PHE A 667 -11.31 -36.04 -15.47
C PHE A 667 -12.53 -35.99 -16.39
N ASN A 668 -12.55 -34.97 -17.24
CA ASN A 668 -13.57 -34.79 -18.27
C ASN A 668 -13.50 -35.83 -19.41
N CYS A 669 -12.39 -36.58 -19.51
CA CYS A 669 -12.18 -37.66 -20.47
C CYS A 669 -12.44 -37.29 -21.94
N GLY A 670 -12.25 -36.02 -22.30
CA GLY A 670 -12.47 -35.50 -23.66
C GLY A 670 -13.80 -34.80 -23.87
N ILE A 671 -14.70 -34.77 -22.88
CA ILE A 671 -16.01 -34.10 -22.96
C ILE A 671 -16.05 -32.98 -21.93
N GLY A 672 -16.05 -31.72 -22.37
CA GLY A 672 -16.08 -30.56 -21.45
C GLY A 672 -17.48 -30.06 -21.13
N MET A 673 -18.49 -30.35 -21.96
CA MET A 673 -19.88 -29.93 -21.73
C MET A 673 -20.83 -31.02 -22.21
N VAL A 674 -21.88 -31.30 -21.42
CA VAL A 674 -22.95 -32.25 -21.75
C VAL A 674 -24.27 -31.51 -21.94
N LEU A 675 -25.03 -31.87 -22.97
CA LEU A 675 -26.32 -31.28 -23.32
C LEU A 675 -27.41 -32.35 -23.23
N LEU A 676 -28.56 -32.00 -22.67
CA LEU A 676 -29.75 -32.85 -22.61
C LEU A 676 -30.89 -32.16 -23.36
N LEU A 677 -31.41 -32.83 -24.39
CA LEU A 677 -32.42 -32.27 -25.28
C LEU A 677 -33.31 -33.34 -25.92
N PRO A 678 -34.53 -33.00 -26.35
CA PRO A 678 -35.38 -33.89 -27.13
C PRO A 678 -34.72 -34.32 -28.44
N GLU A 679 -35.00 -35.55 -28.90
CA GLU A 679 -34.45 -36.08 -30.15
C GLU A 679 -34.74 -35.17 -31.36
N ALA A 680 -35.93 -34.54 -31.38
CA ALA A 680 -36.34 -33.64 -32.46
C ALA A 680 -35.41 -32.42 -32.62
N ASN A 681 -34.71 -32.00 -31.56
CA ASN A 681 -33.84 -30.83 -31.58
C ASN A 681 -32.38 -31.19 -31.92
N VAL A 682 -32.00 -32.47 -31.90
CA VAL A 682 -30.61 -32.93 -32.02
C VAL A 682 -29.97 -32.48 -33.34
N ALA A 683 -30.66 -32.68 -34.47
CA ALA A 683 -30.09 -32.32 -35.77
C ALA A 683 -29.79 -30.82 -35.89
N GLU A 684 -30.68 -29.98 -35.36
CA GLU A 684 -30.52 -28.52 -35.41
C GLU A 684 -29.44 -28.02 -34.46
N VAL A 685 -29.41 -28.53 -33.23
CA VAL A 685 -28.37 -28.16 -32.24
C VAL A 685 -26.99 -28.61 -32.72
N THR A 686 -26.84 -29.85 -33.20
CA THR A 686 -25.58 -30.34 -33.76
C THR A 686 -25.13 -29.48 -34.93
N ARG A 687 -26.02 -29.16 -35.88
CA ARG A 687 -25.68 -28.33 -37.04
C ARG A 687 -25.20 -26.93 -36.63
N GLN A 688 -25.87 -26.28 -35.68
CA GLN A 688 -25.47 -24.94 -35.22
C GLN A 688 -24.15 -24.95 -34.47
N VAL A 689 -23.93 -25.94 -33.60
CA VAL A 689 -22.70 -26.07 -32.81
C VAL A 689 -21.52 -26.47 -33.71
N GLU A 690 -21.68 -27.41 -34.64
CA GLU A 690 -20.60 -27.79 -35.56
C GLU A 690 -20.23 -26.67 -36.54
N ALA A 691 -21.16 -25.78 -36.87
CA ALA A 691 -20.89 -24.59 -37.69
C ALA A 691 -19.88 -23.62 -37.03
N THR A 692 -19.67 -23.70 -35.72
CA THR A 692 -18.63 -22.92 -35.02
C THR A 692 -17.28 -23.65 -34.95
N GLY A 693 -17.13 -24.80 -35.62
CA GLY A 693 -15.93 -25.63 -35.60
C GLY A 693 -15.84 -26.57 -34.39
N GLU A 694 -16.90 -26.69 -33.60
CA GLU A 694 -16.99 -27.66 -32.51
C GLU A 694 -17.31 -29.05 -33.03
N LYS A 695 -16.97 -30.05 -32.23
CA LYS A 695 -17.35 -31.43 -32.50
C LYS A 695 -18.34 -31.91 -31.46
N VAL A 696 -19.45 -32.47 -31.92
CA VAL A 696 -20.53 -32.97 -31.08
C VAL A 696 -20.57 -34.49 -31.15
N TYR A 697 -20.64 -35.14 -30.00
CA TYR A 697 -20.77 -36.58 -29.88
C TYR A 697 -22.11 -36.93 -29.26
N ARG A 698 -22.77 -37.97 -29.79
CA ARG A 698 -23.94 -38.56 -29.15
C ARG A 698 -23.46 -39.52 -28.07
N LEU A 699 -23.59 -39.13 -26.81
CA LEU A 699 -23.11 -39.91 -25.66
C LEU A 699 -24.10 -41.01 -25.29
N GLY A 700 -25.39 -40.73 -25.39
CA GLY A 700 -26.43 -41.71 -25.07
C GLY A 700 -27.79 -41.07 -24.82
N THR A 701 -28.52 -41.56 -23.81
CA THR A 701 -29.90 -41.13 -23.53
C THR A 701 -30.18 -41.04 -22.04
N THR A 702 -31.11 -40.18 -21.67
CA THR A 702 -31.72 -40.18 -20.33
C THR A 702 -32.67 -41.36 -20.18
N ILE A 703 -32.72 -41.95 -18.99
CA ILE A 703 -33.54 -43.11 -18.65
C ILE A 703 -34.22 -42.91 -17.29
N ALA A 704 -35.28 -43.66 -17.03
CA ALA A 704 -35.86 -43.73 -15.70
C ALA A 704 -34.88 -44.42 -14.73
N ARG A 705 -34.70 -43.83 -13.54
CA ARG A 705 -33.80 -44.34 -12.51
C ARG A 705 -34.54 -45.30 -11.58
N ALA A 706 -34.01 -46.52 -11.42
CA ALA A 706 -34.50 -47.45 -10.42
C ALA A 706 -34.14 -46.96 -8.99
N PRO A 707 -34.97 -47.22 -7.96
CA PRO A 707 -34.66 -46.87 -6.58
C PRO A 707 -33.29 -47.40 -6.14
N GLY A 708 -32.40 -46.52 -5.67
CA GLY A 708 -31.06 -46.87 -5.18
C GLY A 708 -29.98 -47.07 -6.26
N ALA A 709 -30.31 -46.98 -7.56
CA ALA A 709 -29.32 -47.04 -8.63
C ALA A 709 -28.54 -45.71 -8.76
N GLU A 710 -27.38 -45.73 -9.41
CA GLU A 710 -26.62 -44.51 -9.74
C GLU A 710 -27.35 -43.66 -10.81
N GLN A 711 -27.11 -42.34 -10.85
CA GLN A 711 -27.68 -41.44 -11.86
C GLN A 711 -26.87 -41.38 -13.16
N VAL A 712 -25.68 -41.99 -13.19
CA VAL A 712 -24.85 -42.11 -14.39
C VAL A 712 -24.46 -43.57 -14.58
N VAL A 713 -24.91 -44.15 -15.67
CA VAL A 713 -24.56 -45.52 -16.08
C VAL A 713 -23.58 -45.41 -17.24
N LEU A 714 -22.33 -45.83 -17.03
CA LEU A 714 -21.32 -45.89 -18.07
C LEU A 714 -21.30 -47.29 -18.70
N ARG A 715 -21.50 -47.38 -20.02
CA ARG A 715 -21.37 -48.60 -20.81
C ARG A 715 -20.17 -48.51 -21.75
N GLY A 716 -19.60 -49.66 -22.12
CA GLY A 716 -18.42 -49.72 -22.97
C GLY A 716 -17.13 -49.27 -22.26
N THR A 717 -16.05 -49.14 -23.01
CA THR A 717 -14.74 -48.72 -22.52
C THR A 717 -14.28 -47.48 -23.27
N MET A 718 -13.80 -46.47 -22.52
CA MET A 718 -13.12 -45.31 -23.10
C MET A 718 -11.81 -45.78 -23.74
N ALA A 719 -11.65 -45.58 -25.06
CA ALA A 719 -10.56 -46.15 -25.84
C ALA A 719 -9.87 -45.13 -26.76
#